data_AF-A0AAD5IDY4-F1
#
_entry.id   AF-A0AAD5IDY4-F1
#
_cell.length_a   1.000
_cell.length_b   1.000
_cell.length_c   1.000
_cell.angle_alpha   90.00
_cell.angle_beta   90.00
_cell.angle_gamma   90.00
#
_symmetry.space_group_name_H-M   'P 1'
#
loop_
_entity.id
_entity.type
_entity.pdbx_description
1 polymer ?
#
loop_
_entity_poly.entity_id
_entity_poly.type
_entity_poly.pdbx_seq_one_letter_code
_entity_poly.pdbx_strand_id
1 'polypeptide(L)'
;MWVFKAAIPLFLPDTEAQLLMATPAILRGRNAPPSDYLFKIKSFSLLSNASIERFSSDDFEAGGYNWTLWIYPTGNKSRNEKDHISIYLEPAETSSLPAGWEVNVILNFFIFNHLRNKYFSIKDGWETRYHAMNTMSGIAKFIDLKTFSNPESGYLLDDTCVFGVEVFVVKNTLKEGCLSMMHEPATCYHTWKVTNFSTLANEKYDSESFGCNKWYIILYPNGNSDGKGNSISLFLGLSLSSIAPGTKLLVKEIMRVKNQMNGKHIEYQVGNMYPPRNSNALGWTRFMSLAKLKDPKLGFLVDDSLIIEVEVTLLGMELCIYPKGNKSKNGKNHISIYLELLQTSSLPARWEVNVISKFFIFNHSQNKYFSNKDWYDNRYPAMNTSCGIAKFIDLNTFSNPVNGYLIDNACVFGGVDEAQEQKVQIDEKKLLLDGGFLVPHTNSFGHTFRDYDAESERQKEVENFYRINHIKQTYDFVRKMREEYGKLNRVKMSIWECCDLLNDVVDESDPDLDEPQIEHLLQTAEAIRKDYPDEDWLHLTGLIHDLGKVLLHPSFGGLPQWAVVGDTFPVGCAFDGSIVHHKYFQENADYNNSAYNTKYGVYSERCGLNNIMMSWGHDDYMYLVAKENKTTLPSAALFIIRYHSFYSLHRSGAYKHLMNEEDVENLKWLQVFNKYDLYSKSKVQIDVEKVKPYYLSLIEKYFPAKLNW
;
A
#
# COMPACT_ATOMS: atom_id res chain seq x y z
N MET A 1 5.47 4.22 -4.76
CA MET A 1 6.20 3.18 -5.52
C MET A 1 5.63 3.16 -6.92
N TRP A 2 6.46 3.52 -7.90
CA TRP A 2 6.11 3.57 -9.32
C TRP A 2 6.56 2.29 -10.01
N VAL A 3 5.79 1.76 -10.97
CA VAL A 3 6.19 0.59 -11.80
C VAL A 3 5.90 0.89 -13.27
N PHE A 4 6.92 0.81 -14.12
CA PHE A 4 6.84 1.02 -15.57
C PHE A 4 7.34 -0.23 -16.31
N LYS A 5 6.63 -0.63 -17.38
CA LYS A 5 7.06 -1.67 -18.34
C LYS A 5 7.58 -0.99 -19.60
N ALA A 6 8.81 -1.28 -20.00
CA ALA A 6 9.38 -0.82 -21.27
C ALA A 6 9.79 -2.04 -22.12
N ALA A 7 9.35 -2.05 -23.39
CA ALA A 7 9.81 -3.01 -24.39
C ALA A 7 11.06 -2.43 -25.08
N ILE A 8 12.20 -3.12 -24.97
CA ILE A 8 13.44 -2.72 -25.64
C ILE A 8 13.74 -3.77 -26.70
N PRO A 9 13.75 -3.42 -28.00
CA PRO A 9 14.07 -4.38 -29.03
C PRO A 9 15.59 -4.67 -29.01
N LEU A 10 15.98 -5.81 -28.44
CA LEU A 10 17.32 -6.38 -28.53
C LEU A 10 17.23 -7.77 -29.18
N PHE A 11 17.93 -7.95 -30.29
CA PHE A 11 17.91 -9.22 -31.00
C PHE A 11 18.89 -10.23 -30.34
N LEU A 12 18.38 -11.44 -30.02
CA LEU A 12 19.03 -12.79 -29.84
C LEU A 12 19.58 -13.19 -28.44
N PRO A 13 19.87 -14.50 -28.16
CA PRO A 13 19.08 -15.74 -28.29
C PRO A 13 19.05 -16.62 -26.98
N ASP A 14 18.18 -17.64 -26.96
CA ASP A 14 17.80 -18.56 -25.85
C ASP A 14 18.92 -19.27 -25.06
N THR A 15 18.75 -19.47 -23.73
CA THR A 15 18.93 -20.78 -23.03
C THR A 15 18.64 -20.78 -21.51
N GLU A 16 17.71 -21.68 -21.14
CA GLU A 16 17.54 -22.60 -19.98
C GLU A 16 17.48 -22.20 -18.48
N ALA A 17 16.44 -22.75 -17.85
CA ALA A 17 16.22 -22.95 -16.42
C ALA A 17 15.95 -24.45 -16.11
N GLN A 18 16.62 -25.00 -15.08
CA GLN A 18 16.33 -26.25 -14.33
C GLN A 18 16.96 -26.03 -12.92
N LEU A 19 16.52 -26.52 -11.76
CA LEU A 19 15.71 -27.66 -11.31
C LEU A 19 15.44 -27.48 -9.79
N LEU A 20 14.33 -27.99 -9.21
CA LEU A 20 14.32 -28.86 -8.01
C LEU A 20 12.88 -29.33 -7.64
N MET A 21 12.68 -30.66 -7.65
CA MET A 21 11.55 -31.42 -7.03
C MET A 21 12.01 -31.98 -5.65
N ALA A 22 11.24 -32.57 -4.73
CA ALA A 22 10.02 -33.38 -4.79
C ALA A 22 9.40 -33.61 -3.38
N THR A 23 8.09 -33.83 -3.30
CA THR A 23 7.40 -34.67 -2.27
C THR A 23 6.27 -35.45 -2.97
N PRO A 24 5.92 -36.69 -2.54
CA PRO A 24 4.96 -37.52 -3.27
C PRO A 24 3.52 -37.05 -3.01
N ALA A 25 2.85 -36.55 -4.06
CA ALA A 25 1.46 -36.10 -3.99
C ALA A 25 0.49 -37.29 -3.86
N ILE A 26 -0.47 -37.17 -2.94
CA ILE A 26 -1.58 -38.11 -2.77
C ILE A 26 -2.55 -37.91 -3.94
N LEU A 27 -2.61 -38.86 -4.87
CA LEU A 27 -3.59 -38.90 -5.98
C LEU A 27 -5.02 -39.03 -5.43
N ARG A 28 -5.77 -37.93 -5.33
CA ARG A 28 -7.20 -37.95 -4.97
C ARG A 28 -8.05 -38.22 -6.20
N GLY A 29 -8.75 -39.36 -6.22
CA GLY A 29 -9.69 -39.71 -7.28
C GLY A 29 -11.11 -39.24 -6.98
N ARG A 30 -11.75 -38.51 -7.90
CA ARG A 30 -13.15 -38.06 -7.79
C ARG A 30 -14.05 -38.67 -8.88
N ASN A 31 -15.35 -38.74 -8.60
CA ASN A 31 -16.35 -39.26 -9.54
C ASN A 31 -16.82 -38.20 -10.55
N ALA A 32 -16.90 -36.93 -10.12
CA ALA A 32 -17.38 -35.85 -10.96
C ALA A 32 -16.36 -35.51 -12.06
N PRO A 33 -16.81 -35.27 -13.30
CA PRO A 33 -15.93 -34.77 -14.36
C PRO A 33 -15.45 -33.34 -14.05
N PRO A 34 -14.30 -32.94 -14.60
CA PRO A 34 -13.86 -31.54 -14.68
C PRO A 34 -14.94 -30.61 -15.22
N SER A 35 -15.08 -29.45 -14.60
CA SER A 35 -16.13 -28.48 -14.90
C SER A 35 -15.99 -27.80 -16.25
N ASP A 36 -14.76 -27.53 -16.69
CA ASP A 36 -14.54 -26.62 -17.83
C ASP A 36 -14.29 -27.36 -19.14
N TYR A 37 -13.41 -28.38 -19.16
CA TYR A 37 -13.17 -29.12 -20.41
C TYR A 37 -12.69 -30.56 -20.23
N LEU A 38 -13.10 -31.41 -21.16
CA LEU A 38 -12.69 -32.80 -21.31
C LEU A 38 -12.18 -33.07 -22.72
N PHE A 39 -10.97 -33.60 -22.82
CA PHE A 39 -10.34 -33.93 -24.08
C PHE A 39 -10.12 -35.44 -24.20
N LYS A 40 -10.88 -36.06 -25.10
CA LYS A 40 -10.85 -37.51 -25.35
C LYS A 40 -10.07 -37.82 -26.61
N ILE A 41 -9.05 -38.67 -26.47
CA ILE A 41 -8.22 -39.14 -27.58
C ILE A 41 -8.58 -40.60 -27.86
N LYS A 42 -8.83 -40.91 -29.13
CA LYS A 42 -8.98 -42.28 -29.63
C LYS A 42 -7.76 -42.63 -30.47
N SER A 43 -7.39 -43.90 -30.46
CA SER A 43 -6.23 -44.41 -31.19
C SER A 43 -4.91 -43.72 -30.81
N PHE A 44 -4.65 -43.58 -29.50
CA PHE A 44 -3.47 -42.87 -28.96
C PHE A 44 -2.14 -43.42 -29.50
N SER A 45 -2.05 -44.74 -29.69
CA SER A 45 -0.85 -45.40 -30.22
C SER A 45 -0.46 -44.89 -31.61
N LEU A 46 -1.44 -44.55 -32.46
CA LEU A 46 -1.18 -43.97 -33.78
C LEU A 46 -0.58 -42.56 -33.66
N LEU A 47 -1.07 -41.74 -32.72
CA LEU A 47 -0.53 -40.41 -32.45
C LEU A 47 0.90 -40.47 -31.92
N SER A 48 1.18 -41.42 -31.02
CA SER A 48 2.52 -41.64 -30.47
C SER A 48 3.51 -42.12 -31.54
N ASN A 49 3.09 -43.06 -32.39
CA ASN A 49 3.92 -43.61 -33.47
C ASN A 49 4.15 -42.64 -34.63
N ALA A 50 3.23 -41.69 -34.85
CA ALA A 50 3.35 -40.67 -35.90
C ALA A 50 4.44 -39.62 -35.62
N SER A 51 5.22 -39.75 -34.55
CA SER A 51 6.27 -38.80 -34.14
C SER A 51 5.76 -37.37 -33.93
N ILE A 52 4.48 -37.22 -33.64
CA ILE A 52 3.85 -35.93 -33.35
C ILE A 52 4.37 -35.43 -31.99
N GLU A 53 4.92 -34.22 -31.98
CA GLU A 53 5.51 -33.63 -30.79
C GLU A 53 4.45 -33.26 -29.74
N ARG A 54 3.36 -32.64 -30.20
CA ARG A 54 2.22 -32.20 -29.39
C ARG A 54 0.96 -32.13 -30.22
N PHE A 55 -0.18 -32.16 -29.57
CA PHE A 55 -1.46 -31.85 -30.19
C PHE A 55 -2.32 -31.00 -29.26
N SER A 56 -3.21 -30.20 -29.86
CA SER A 56 -4.16 -29.34 -29.18
C SER A 56 -5.55 -29.97 -29.14
N SER A 57 -6.31 -29.55 -28.15
CA SER A 57 -7.78 -29.62 -28.16
C SER A 57 -8.38 -28.52 -29.05
N ASP A 58 -9.70 -28.57 -29.23
CA ASP A 58 -10.44 -27.40 -29.68
C ASP A 58 -10.43 -26.32 -28.59
N ASP A 59 -10.61 -25.06 -29.00
CA ASP A 59 -10.71 -23.96 -28.05
C ASP A 59 -11.99 -24.07 -27.20
N PHE A 60 -11.90 -23.75 -25.92
CA PHE A 60 -13.02 -23.78 -24.99
C PHE A 60 -13.05 -22.55 -24.09
N GLU A 61 -14.26 -22.09 -23.74
CA GLU A 61 -14.44 -20.91 -22.90
C GLU A 61 -14.45 -21.29 -21.42
N ALA A 62 -13.63 -20.63 -20.61
CA ALA A 62 -13.66 -20.74 -19.15
C ALA A 62 -13.21 -19.43 -18.48
N GLY A 63 -13.92 -19.01 -17.43
CA GLY A 63 -13.59 -17.78 -16.68
C GLY A 63 -13.63 -16.48 -17.50
N GLY A 64 -14.33 -16.47 -18.64
CA GLY A 64 -14.43 -15.33 -19.56
C GLY A 64 -13.30 -15.20 -20.59
N TYR A 65 -12.52 -16.27 -20.79
CA TYR A 65 -11.44 -16.35 -21.78
C TYR A 65 -11.54 -17.68 -22.55
N ASN A 66 -11.06 -17.69 -23.80
CA ASN A 66 -10.91 -18.90 -24.60
C ASN A 66 -9.53 -19.53 -24.38
N TRP A 67 -9.51 -20.84 -24.19
CA TRP A 67 -8.31 -21.61 -23.86
C TRP A 67 -8.16 -22.82 -24.79
N THR A 68 -6.91 -23.20 -25.03
CA THR A 68 -6.50 -24.39 -25.78
C THR A 68 -5.69 -25.28 -24.84
N LEU A 69 -6.10 -26.54 -24.66
CA LEU A 69 -5.32 -27.55 -23.94
C LEU A 69 -4.35 -28.24 -24.89
N TRP A 70 -3.08 -28.35 -24.48
CA TRP A 70 -1.98 -28.99 -25.20
C TRP A 70 -1.50 -30.25 -24.49
N ILE A 71 -1.33 -31.33 -25.24
CA ILE A 71 -0.79 -32.60 -24.75
C ILE A 71 0.47 -32.96 -25.53
N TYR A 72 1.52 -33.32 -24.80
CA TYR A 72 2.78 -33.83 -25.34
C TYR A 72 2.89 -35.31 -24.99
N PRO A 73 2.65 -36.23 -25.94
CA PRO A 73 2.50 -37.66 -25.66
C PRO A 73 3.77 -38.35 -25.18
N THR A 74 4.94 -37.77 -25.47
CA THR A 74 6.25 -38.36 -25.12
C THR A 74 7.12 -37.41 -24.32
N GLY A 75 6.52 -36.33 -23.82
CA GLY A 75 7.18 -35.27 -23.09
C GLY A 75 7.43 -34.07 -24.00
N ASN A 76 7.51 -32.89 -23.38
CA ASN A 76 7.85 -31.67 -24.10
C ASN A 76 9.35 -31.65 -24.41
N LYS A 77 9.71 -32.06 -25.63
CA LYS A 77 11.09 -32.12 -26.13
C LYS A 77 11.78 -30.76 -26.07
N SER A 78 11.05 -29.67 -26.34
CA SER A 78 11.58 -28.30 -26.24
C SER A 78 11.96 -27.89 -24.82
N ARG A 79 11.49 -28.64 -23.80
CA ARG A 79 11.84 -28.48 -22.38
C ARG A 79 12.71 -29.62 -21.84
N ASN A 80 13.28 -30.42 -22.74
CA ASN A 80 14.11 -31.58 -22.42
C ASN A 80 13.39 -32.65 -21.58
N GLU A 81 12.05 -32.70 -21.66
CA GLU A 81 11.21 -33.66 -20.96
C GLU A 81 11.00 -34.91 -21.81
N LYS A 82 11.17 -36.08 -21.18
CA LYS A 82 11.09 -37.40 -21.82
C LYS A 82 10.39 -38.40 -20.91
N ASP A 83 9.90 -39.48 -21.49
CA ASP A 83 9.30 -40.64 -20.79
C ASP A 83 8.02 -40.34 -19.99
N HIS A 84 7.42 -39.15 -20.15
CA HIS A 84 6.23 -38.71 -19.43
C HIS A 84 5.27 -38.03 -20.41
N ILE A 85 3.97 -38.06 -20.15
CA ILE A 85 3.01 -37.16 -20.81
C ILE A 85 3.13 -35.79 -20.14
N SER A 86 3.22 -34.73 -20.93
CA SER A 86 3.10 -33.35 -20.44
C SER A 86 1.75 -32.75 -20.84
N ILE A 87 1.18 -31.93 -19.96
CA ILE A 87 -0.08 -31.22 -20.20
C ILE A 87 0.12 -29.73 -19.96
N TYR A 88 -0.36 -28.89 -20.87
CA TYR A 88 -0.31 -27.43 -20.76
C TYR A 88 -1.61 -26.80 -21.22
N LEU A 89 -1.89 -25.61 -20.73
CA LEU A 89 -3.00 -24.78 -21.14
C LEU A 89 -2.46 -23.45 -21.68
N GLU A 90 -3.05 -22.97 -22.78
CA GLU A 90 -2.70 -21.72 -23.45
C GLU A 90 -3.97 -20.92 -23.78
N PRO A 91 -4.00 -19.58 -23.73
CA PRO A 91 -5.14 -18.81 -24.21
C PRO A 91 -5.21 -18.84 -25.75
N ALA A 92 -6.37 -19.17 -26.29
CA ALA A 92 -6.58 -19.36 -27.73
C ALA A 92 -6.53 -18.04 -28.53
N GLU A 93 -7.13 -16.98 -27.98
CA GLU A 93 -7.26 -15.67 -28.65
C GLU A 93 -6.60 -14.56 -27.83
N THR A 94 -5.30 -14.40 -27.98
CA THR A 94 -4.55 -13.33 -27.28
C THR A 94 -4.49 -12.02 -28.06
N SER A 95 -4.79 -12.03 -29.36
CA SER A 95 -4.72 -10.86 -30.24
C SER A 95 -5.84 -9.84 -30.02
N SER A 96 -6.97 -10.27 -29.47
CA SER A 96 -8.11 -9.42 -29.12
C SER A 96 -7.97 -8.77 -27.74
N LEU A 97 -6.99 -9.22 -26.93
CA LEU A 97 -6.73 -8.72 -25.59
C LEU A 97 -5.90 -7.41 -25.65
N PRO A 98 -6.16 -6.45 -24.75
CA PRO A 98 -5.44 -5.18 -24.74
C PRO A 98 -3.93 -5.38 -24.52
N ALA A 99 -3.11 -4.46 -25.03
CA ALA A 99 -1.68 -4.50 -24.83
C ALA A 99 -1.34 -4.48 -23.32
N GLY A 100 -0.57 -5.49 -22.87
CA GLY A 100 -0.25 -5.66 -21.46
C GLY A 100 -1.30 -6.43 -20.64
N TRP A 101 -2.21 -7.16 -21.31
CA TRP A 101 -3.16 -8.06 -20.64
C TRP A 101 -2.46 -9.07 -19.75
N GLU A 102 -3.10 -9.38 -18.63
CA GLU A 102 -2.67 -10.41 -17.71
C GLU A 102 -3.91 -11.09 -17.12
N VAL A 103 -3.87 -12.41 -17.01
CA VAL A 103 -4.93 -13.21 -16.41
C VAL A 103 -4.30 -14.11 -15.36
N ASN A 104 -4.65 -13.88 -14.10
CA ASN A 104 -4.28 -14.79 -13.01
C ASN A 104 -5.28 -15.94 -12.99
N VAL A 105 -4.79 -17.17 -12.93
CA VAL A 105 -5.59 -18.38 -13.07
C VAL A 105 -5.14 -19.46 -12.08
N ILE A 106 -6.11 -20.13 -11.47
CA ILE A 106 -5.88 -21.37 -10.73
C ILE A 106 -6.33 -22.54 -11.63
N LEU A 107 -5.44 -23.50 -11.84
CA LEU A 107 -5.62 -24.64 -12.75
C LEU A 107 -5.67 -25.96 -11.99
N ASN A 108 -6.59 -26.84 -12.39
CA ASN A 108 -6.58 -28.24 -12.00
C ASN A 108 -6.55 -29.12 -13.24
N PHE A 109 -5.56 -30.01 -13.36
CA PHE A 109 -5.46 -30.97 -14.46
C PHE A 109 -5.84 -32.37 -13.99
N PHE A 110 -6.59 -33.09 -14.84
CA PHE A 110 -7.13 -34.40 -14.54
C PHE A 110 -6.83 -35.41 -15.65
N ILE A 111 -6.72 -36.67 -15.25
CA ILE A 111 -6.74 -37.83 -16.15
C ILE A 111 -7.80 -38.83 -15.70
N PHE A 112 -8.55 -39.36 -16.66
CA PHE A 112 -9.58 -40.37 -16.37
C PHE A 112 -8.98 -41.77 -16.26
N ASN A 113 -9.38 -42.49 -15.23
CA ASN A 113 -9.06 -43.90 -15.06
C ASN A 113 -10.28 -44.76 -15.40
N HIS A 114 -10.20 -45.49 -16.51
CA HIS A 114 -11.29 -46.29 -17.06
C HIS A 114 -11.64 -47.51 -16.20
N LEU A 115 -10.66 -48.11 -15.52
CA LEU A 115 -10.91 -49.26 -14.65
C LEU A 115 -11.61 -48.86 -13.34
N ARG A 116 -11.27 -47.67 -12.82
CA ARG A 116 -11.82 -47.14 -11.57
C ARG A 116 -13.03 -46.24 -11.76
N ASN A 117 -13.31 -45.84 -13.00
CA ASN A 117 -14.36 -44.87 -13.37
C ASN A 117 -14.25 -43.56 -12.55
N LYS A 118 -13.03 -43.01 -12.46
CA LYS A 118 -12.72 -41.80 -11.67
C LYS A 118 -11.69 -40.90 -12.36
N TYR A 119 -11.78 -39.61 -12.07
CA TYR A 119 -10.79 -38.61 -12.49
C TYR A 119 -9.76 -38.40 -11.38
N PHE A 120 -8.48 -38.44 -11.73
CA PHE A 120 -7.36 -38.25 -10.81
C PHE A 120 -6.61 -36.95 -11.15
N SER A 121 -6.32 -36.15 -10.14
CA SER A 121 -5.41 -35.00 -10.23
C SER A 121 -4.10 -35.30 -9.50
N ILE A 122 -3.03 -34.70 -10.00
CA ILE A 122 -1.66 -34.88 -9.48
C ILE A 122 -1.30 -33.73 -8.53
N LYS A 123 -1.91 -32.57 -8.74
CA LYS A 123 -1.82 -31.38 -7.90
C LYS A 123 -3.09 -30.54 -8.10
N ASP A 124 -3.79 -30.25 -7.02
CA ASP A 124 -4.91 -29.32 -7.01
C ASP A 124 -4.38 -27.90 -6.73
N GLY A 125 -4.98 -26.88 -7.37
CA GLY A 125 -4.69 -25.47 -7.10
C GLY A 125 -3.41 -24.95 -7.74
N TRP A 126 -3.09 -25.30 -8.99
CA TRP A 126 -1.93 -24.74 -9.68
C TRP A 126 -2.17 -23.26 -10.04
N GLU A 127 -1.56 -22.36 -9.28
CA GLU A 127 -1.63 -20.92 -9.56
C GLU A 127 -0.65 -20.54 -10.67
N THR A 128 -1.13 -19.81 -11.69
CA THR A 128 -0.30 -19.25 -12.76
C THR A 128 -0.84 -17.91 -13.24
N ARG A 129 0.03 -17.10 -13.84
CA ARG A 129 -0.30 -15.81 -14.43
C ARG A 129 -0.01 -15.84 -15.92
N TYR A 130 -1.06 -15.84 -16.74
CA TYR A 130 -0.95 -15.72 -18.18
C TYR A 130 -0.76 -14.26 -18.58
N HIS A 131 0.13 -14.02 -19.52
CA HIS A 131 0.36 -12.72 -20.15
C HIS A 131 1.06 -12.95 -21.49
N ALA A 132 1.32 -11.89 -22.25
CA ALA A 132 1.95 -11.98 -23.57
C ALA A 132 3.29 -12.77 -23.61
N MET A 133 3.97 -12.95 -22.47
CA MET A 133 5.25 -13.68 -22.37
C MET A 133 5.13 -15.03 -21.65
N ASN A 134 3.98 -15.31 -21.03
CA ASN A 134 3.69 -16.59 -20.42
C ASN A 134 2.34 -17.06 -20.97
N THR A 135 2.34 -17.46 -22.24
CA THR A 135 1.13 -17.90 -22.93
C THR A 135 0.83 -19.37 -22.69
N MET A 136 1.74 -20.15 -22.07
CA MET A 136 1.54 -21.59 -21.90
C MET A 136 2.05 -22.06 -20.53
N SER A 137 1.16 -22.60 -19.70
CA SER A 137 1.46 -23.09 -18.35
C SER A 137 0.87 -24.48 -18.12
N GLY A 138 1.54 -25.32 -17.33
CA GLY A 138 1.09 -26.70 -17.13
C GLY A 138 2.07 -27.58 -16.36
N ILE A 139 1.83 -28.89 -16.40
CA ILE A 139 2.60 -29.90 -15.68
C ILE A 139 3.45 -30.68 -16.68
N ALA A 140 4.76 -30.43 -16.63
CA ALA A 140 5.76 -31.05 -17.51
C ALA A 140 5.82 -32.57 -17.37
N LYS A 141 5.79 -33.07 -16.13
CA LYS A 141 5.78 -34.50 -15.81
C LYS A 141 4.42 -34.86 -15.23
N PHE A 142 3.39 -34.85 -16.08
CA PHE A 142 2.04 -35.14 -15.64
C PHE A 142 1.95 -36.62 -15.29
N ILE A 143 1.96 -37.53 -16.24
CA ILE A 143 1.96 -38.98 -15.95
C ILE A 143 3.12 -39.67 -16.63
N ASP A 144 3.83 -40.53 -15.90
CA ASP A 144 4.89 -41.38 -16.45
C ASP A 144 4.32 -42.31 -17.54
N LEU A 145 5.05 -42.47 -18.65
CA LEU A 145 4.56 -43.23 -19.80
C LEU A 145 4.41 -44.72 -19.53
N LYS A 146 5.26 -45.29 -18.68
CA LYS A 146 5.15 -46.70 -18.31
C LYS A 146 3.87 -46.92 -17.50
N THR A 147 3.56 -45.99 -16.60
CA THR A 147 2.33 -45.98 -15.81
C THR A 147 1.11 -45.76 -16.69
N PHE A 148 1.15 -44.78 -17.59
CA PHE A 148 0.04 -44.46 -18.49
C PHE A 148 -0.28 -45.62 -19.43
N SER A 149 0.74 -46.25 -20.02
CA SER A 149 0.59 -47.29 -21.04
C SER A 149 0.34 -48.68 -20.45
N ASN A 150 0.52 -48.87 -19.14
CA ASN A 150 0.24 -50.14 -18.48
C ASN A 150 -1.29 -50.37 -18.44
N PRO A 151 -1.82 -51.43 -19.08
CA PRO A 151 -3.26 -51.72 -19.08
C PRO A 151 -3.84 -51.86 -17.67
N GLU A 152 -3.07 -52.35 -16.70
CA GLU A 152 -3.50 -52.50 -15.30
C GLU A 152 -3.67 -51.15 -14.57
N SER A 153 -3.03 -50.09 -15.07
CA SER A 153 -3.14 -48.75 -14.49
C SER A 153 -4.42 -48.04 -14.92
N GLY A 154 -5.05 -48.45 -16.02
CA GLY A 154 -6.39 -48.03 -16.43
C GLY A 154 -6.51 -46.63 -17.04
N TYR A 155 -5.40 -45.94 -17.34
CA TYR A 155 -5.41 -44.60 -17.95
C TYR A 155 -5.49 -44.62 -19.49
N LEU A 156 -5.05 -45.72 -20.11
CA LEU A 156 -5.20 -46.01 -21.52
C LEU A 156 -5.93 -47.35 -21.66
N LEU A 157 -7.16 -47.33 -22.17
CA LEU A 157 -7.98 -48.53 -22.40
C LEU A 157 -8.56 -48.48 -23.81
N ASP A 158 -8.46 -49.59 -24.55
CA ASP A 158 -8.88 -49.67 -25.96
C ASP A 158 -8.29 -48.54 -26.82
N ASP A 159 -7.00 -48.27 -26.59
CA ASP A 159 -6.23 -47.19 -27.21
C ASP A 159 -6.88 -45.79 -27.07
N THR A 160 -7.68 -45.61 -26.01
CA THR A 160 -8.44 -44.41 -25.71
C THR A 160 -8.06 -43.87 -24.33
N CYS A 161 -7.88 -42.55 -24.23
CA CYS A 161 -7.64 -41.86 -22.96
C CYS A 161 -8.42 -40.53 -22.91
N VAL A 162 -8.61 -39.99 -21.69
CA VAL A 162 -9.32 -38.73 -21.47
C VAL A 162 -8.57 -37.85 -20.48
N PHE A 163 -8.25 -36.64 -20.90
CA PHE A 163 -7.70 -35.56 -20.08
C PHE A 163 -8.79 -34.56 -19.74
N GLY A 164 -8.63 -33.82 -18.65
CA GLY A 164 -9.53 -32.72 -18.35
C GLY A 164 -8.86 -31.61 -17.56
N VAL A 165 -9.51 -30.45 -17.55
CA VAL A 165 -8.98 -29.24 -16.95
C VAL A 165 -10.10 -28.42 -16.31
N GLU A 166 -9.79 -27.78 -15.19
CA GLU A 166 -10.59 -26.70 -14.60
C GLU A 166 -9.76 -25.42 -14.53
N VAL A 167 -10.41 -24.29 -14.82
CA VAL A 167 -9.78 -22.98 -15.01
C VAL A 167 -10.54 -21.93 -14.19
N PHE A 168 -9.94 -21.49 -13.09
CA PHE A 168 -10.50 -20.43 -12.24
C PHE A 168 -9.76 -19.11 -12.45
N VAL A 169 -10.39 -18.16 -13.14
CA VAL A 169 -9.81 -16.82 -13.35
C VAL A 169 -9.97 -15.96 -12.10
N VAL A 170 -8.84 -15.49 -11.56
CA VAL A 170 -8.77 -14.60 -10.40
C VAL A 170 -8.91 -13.15 -10.87
N LYS A 171 -10.06 -12.53 -10.59
CA LYS A 171 -10.32 -11.12 -10.92
C LYS A 171 -9.64 -10.20 -9.89
N ASN A 172 -8.55 -9.55 -10.29
CA ASN A 172 -7.95 -8.47 -9.49
C ASN A 172 -8.79 -7.19 -9.63
N THR A 173 -9.59 -6.85 -8.62
CA THR A 173 -10.34 -5.59 -8.52
C THR A 173 -9.56 -4.48 -7.81
N LEU A 174 -8.25 -4.34 -8.09
CA LEU A 174 -7.47 -3.19 -7.62
C LEU A 174 -7.34 -2.15 -8.72
N LYS A 175 -8.14 -1.08 -8.62
CA LYS A 175 -7.92 0.17 -9.36
C LYS A 175 -7.05 1.07 -8.49
N GLU A 176 -5.73 1.10 -8.72
CA GLU A 176 -4.84 2.03 -8.02
C GLU A 176 -4.37 3.14 -8.96
N GLY A 177 -4.65 4.39 -8.58
CA GLY A 177 -4.06 5.60 -9.16
C GLY A 177 -3.06 6.19 -8.18
N CYS A 178 -1.95 6.74 -8.68
CA CYS A 178 -0.92 7.36 -7.87
C CYS A 178 -0.95 8.89 -8.05
N LEU A 179 -0.90 9.61 -6.94
CA LEU A 179 -0.79 11.07 -6.88
C LEU A 179 0.55 11.39 -6.23
N SER A 180 1.40 12.16 -6.89
CA SER A 180 2.63 12.65 -6.27
C SER A 180 2.74 14.14 -6.35
N MET A 181 3.09 14.70 -5.21
CA MET A 181 3.16 16.12 -4.97
C MET A 181 4.54 16.62 -5.41
N MET A 182 4.59 17.65 -6.25
CA MET A 182 5.82 18.35 -6.58
C MET A 182 6.28 19.14 -5.37
N HIS A 183 7.58 19.07 -5.14
CA HIS A 183 8.16 19.79 -4.04
C HIS A 183 8.12 21.30 -4.19
N GLU A 184 8.30 21.75 -5.43
CA GLU A 184 8.11 23.13 -5.84
C GLU A 184 7.02 23.18 -6.92
N PRO A 185 5.87 23.77 -6.60
CA PRO A 185 4.79 23.85 -7.56
C PRO A 185 5.11 24.77 -8.74
N ALA A 186 5.30 24.19 -9.93
CA ALA A 186 5.57 24.95 -11.15
C ALA A 186 4.40 25.89 -11.47
N THR A 187 4.64 27.20 -11.39
CA THR A 187 3.59 28.22 -11.55
C THR A 187 3.76 28.97 -12.87
N CYS A 188 2.71 29.02 -13.68
CA CYS A 188 2.64 29.86 -14.86
C CYS A 188 1.62 30.98 -14.68
N TYR A 189 1.91 32.12 -15.30
CA TYR A 189 1.08 33.32 -15.23
C TYR A 189 0.62 33.69 -16.63
N HIS A 190 -0.63 34.12 -16.73
CA HIS A 190 -1.17 34.65 -17.97
C HIS A 190 -2.10 35.83 -17.71
N THR A 191 -1.99 36.85 -18.55
CA THR A 191 -2.81 38.05 -18.51
C THR A 191 -3.53 38.19 -19.83
N TRP A 192 -4.86 38.17 -19.77
CA TRP A 192 -5.72 38.34 -20.94
C TRP A 192 -6.46 39.67 -20.86
N LYS A 193 -6.20 40.55 -21.82
CA LYS A 193 -6.93 41.81 -21.99
C LYS A 193 -8.04 41.63 -23.04
N VAL A 194 -9.28 41.69 -22.58
CA VAL A 194 -10.48 41.66 -23.42
C VAL A 194 -10.87 43.10 -23.74
N THR A 195 -10.70 43.52 -24.99
CA THR A 195 -11.09 44.86 -25.45
C THR A 195 -12.50 44.85 -26.04
N ASN A 196 -13.13 46.03 -26.13
CA ASN A 196 -14.49 46.21 -26.63
C ASN A 196 -15.52 45.31 -25.91
N PHE A 197 -15.40 45.19 -24.59
CA PHE A 197 -16.19 44.25 -23.77
C PHE A 197 -17.71 44.44 -23.97
N SER A 198 -18.15 45.69 -24.11
CA SER A 198 -19.56 46.03 -24.35
C SER A 198 -20.13 45.47 -25.66
N THR A 199 -19.26 45.14 -26.63
CA THR A 199 -19.65 44.63 -27.96
C THR A 199 -19.61 43.10 -28.07
N LEU A 200 -19.20 42.40 -27.00
CA LEU A 200 -19.14 40.94 -26.98
C LEU A 200 -20.55 40.35 -27.13
N ALA A 201 -20.81 39.73 -28.29
CA ALA A 201 -22.11 39.15 -28.64
C ALA A 201 -22.24 37.65 -28.36
N ASN A 202 -21.11 36.92 -28.31
CA ASN A 202 -21.14 35.48 -28.07
C ASN A 202 -21.35 35.17 -26.58
N GLU A 203 -21.94 34.02 -26.31
CA GLU A 203 -22.13 33.56 -24.92
C GLU A 203 -20.80 33.23 -24.23
N LYS A 204 -19.79 32.77 -24.99
CA LYS A 204 -18.51 32.25 -24.49
C LYS A 204 -17.34 32.74 -25.36
N TYR A 205 -16.21 33.06 -24.73
CA TYR A 205 -14.94 33.40 -25.37
C TYR A 205 -13.78 32.66 -24.70
N ASP A 206 -12.83 32.18 -25.50
CA ASP A 206 -11.62 31.49 -25.02
C ASP A 206 -10.38 32.36 -25.27
N SER A 207 -9.43 32.38 -24.32
CA SER A 207 -8.14 33.03 -24.50
C SER A 207 -7.21 32.22 -25.41
N GLU A 208 -6.05 32.80 -25.75
CA GLU A 208 -4.94 32.01 -26.27
C GLU A 208 -4.45 30.99 -25.22
N SER A 209 -3.85 29.90 -25.70
CA SER A 209 -3.30 28.87 -24.81
C SER A 209 -1.98 29.33 -24.19
N PHE A 210 -1.77 29.06 -22.90
CA PHE A 210 -0.58 29.45 -22.15
C PHE A 210 -0.03 28.32 -21.27
N GLY A 211 1.24 28.46 -20.86
CA GLY A 211 1.96 27.48 -20.05
C GLY A 211 2.26 26.15 -20.77
N CYS A 212 3.05 25.29 -20.12
CA CYS A 212 3.54 24.03 -20.70
C CYS A 212 2.42 23.03 -21.01
N ASN A 213 1.35 23.06 -20.21
CA ASN A 213 0.19 22.17 -20.36
C ASN A 213 -0.93 22.78 -21.24
N LYS A 214 -0.68 23.88 -21.97
CA LYS A 214 -1.67 24.54 -22.85
C LYS A 214 -3.01 24.84 -22.16
N TRP A 215 -2.93 25.56 -21.04
CA TRP A 215 -4.09 26.11 -20.34
C TRP A 215 -4.75 27.24 -21.13
N TYR A 216 -6.02 27.53 -20.90
CA TYR A 216 -6.71 28.67 -21.50
C TYR A 216 -7.84 29.16 -20.58
N ILE A 217 -8.17 30.45 -20.66
CA ILE A 217 -9.26 31.06 -19.88
C ILE A 217 -10.53 31.04 -20.72
N ILE A 218 -11.66 30.74 -20.09
CA ILE A 218 -12.99 30.81 -20.67
C ILE A 218 -13.76 31.92 -19.98
N LEU A 219 -14.26 32.90 -20.74
CA LEU A 219 -15.11 33.99 -20.27
C LEU A 219 -16.53 33.85 -20.81
N TYR A 220 -17.52 33.94 -19.93
CA TYR A 220 -18.92 34.19 -20.28
C TYR A 220 -19.27 35.64 -19.86
N PRO A 221 -19.30 36.61 -20.80
CA PRO A 221 -19.47 38.03 -20.48
C PRO A 221 -20.81 38.38 -19.83
N ASN A 222 -21.85 37.58 -20.08
CA ASN A 222 -23.17 37.73 -19.45
C ASN A 222 -23.50 36.58 -18.50
N GLY A 223 -22.50 35.80 -18.10
CA GLY A 223 -22.65 34.72 -17.14
C GLY A 223 -23.13 33.40 -17.73
N ASN A 224 -22.87 32.34 -16.98
CA ASN A 224 -23.20 30.95 -17.25
C ASN A 224 -23.97 30.38 -16.06
N SER A 225 -24.86 29.41 -16.30
CA SER A 225 -25.67 28.74 -15.28
C SER A 225 -26.39 29.76 -14.36
N ASP A 226 -26.28 29.60 -13.05
CA ASP A 226 -26.86 30.44 -12.00
C ASP A 226 -26.33 31.87 -11.96
N GLY A 227 -25.24 32.18 -12.69
CA GLY A 227 -24.75 33.56 -12.87
C GLY A 227 -25.26 34.27 -14.11
N LYS A 228 -25.96 33.57 -15.00
CA LYS A 228 -26.45 34.12 -16.27
C LYS A 228 -27.33 35.35 -16.04
N GLY A 229 -27.06 36.41 -16.79
CA GLY A 229 -27.76 37.69 -16.76
C GLY A 229 -27.37 38.64 -15.62
N ASN A 230 -26.57 38.20 -14.64
CA ASN A 230 -26.28 39.00 -13.45
C ASN A 230 -24.78 39.16 -13.16
N SER A 231 -23.95 38.18 -13.54
CA SER A 231 -22.51 38.17 -13.30
C SER A 231 -21.73 37.74 -14.54
N ILE A 232 -20.46 38.12 -14.65
CA ILE A 232 -19.54 37.41 -15.54
C ILE A 232 -19.19 36.05 -14.93
N SER A 233 -18.93 35.06 -15.78
CA SER A 233 -18.36 33.78 -15.37
C SER A 233 -16.99 33.57 -15.98
N LEU A 234 -16.08 32.98 -15.21
CA LEU A 234 -14.72 32.68 -15.65
C LEU A 234 -14.35 31.23 -15.31
N PHE A 235 -13.73 30.52 -16.25
CA PHE A 235 -13.24 29.15 -16.06
C PHE A 235 -11.82 29.00 -16.59
N LEU A 236 -11.04 28.10 -16.00
CA LEU A 236 -9.76 27.64 -16.51
C LEU A 236 -9.98 26.30 -17.23
N GLY A 237 -9.53 26.22 -18.48
CA GLY A 237 -9.57 25.04 -19.32
C GLY A 237 -8.19 24.41 -19.52
N LEU A 238 -8.15 23.08 -19.56
CA LEU A 238 -6.98 22.29 -19.94
C LEU A 238 -7.20 21.69 -21.34
N SER A 239 -6.23 21.83 -22.23
CA SER A 239 -6.26 21.10 -23.49
C SER A 239 -5.93 19.63 -23.25
N LEU A 240 -6.84 18.70 -23.52
CA LEU A 240 -6.52 17.27 -23.37
C LEU A 240 -5.45 16.79 -24.35
N SER A 241 -5.19 17.55 -25.42
CA SER A 241 -4.14 17.24 -26.41
C SER A 241 -2.73 17.51 -25.91
N SER A 242 -2.55 18.26 -24.81
CA SER A 242 -1.24 18.55 -24.22
C SER A 242 -0.85 17.62 -23.08
N ILE A 243 -1.71 16.67 -22.70
CA ILE A 243 -1.45 15.68 -21.65
C ILE A 243 -1.68 14.26 -22.17
N ALA A 244 -1.01 13.28 -21.58
CA ALA A 244 -1.22 11.89 -21.98
C ALA A 244 -2.61 11.36 -21.56
N PRO A 245 -3.20 10.41 -22.30
CA PRO A 245 -4.49 9.83 -21.93
C PRO A 245 -4.45 9.18 -20.54
N GLY A 246 -5.39 9.53 -19.67
CA GLY A 246 -5.48 9.01 -18.30
C GLY A 246 -4.66 9.79 -17.27
N THR A 247 -3.83 10.76 -17.70
CA THR A 247 -3.09 11.66 -16.80
C THR A 247 -4.05 12.56 -16.02
N LYS A 248 -3.80 12.71 -14.72
CA LYS A 248 -4.50 13.66 -13.85
C LYS A 248 -3.47 14.59 -13.22
N LEU A 249 -3.68 15.89 -13.39
CA LEU A 249 -2.86 16.95 -12.82
C LEU A 249 -3.58 17.52 -11.60
N LEU A 250 -2.91 17.57 -10.45
CA LEU A 250 -3.39 18.38 -9.33
C LEU A 250 -2.88 19.80 -9.51
N VAL A 251 -3.77 20.78 -9.46
CA VAL A 251 -3.48 22.17 -9.84
C VAL A 251 -4.13 23.12 -8.86
N LYS A 252 -3.38 24.10 -8.37
CA LYS A 252 -3.92 25.28 -7.69
C LYS A 252 -4.04 26.40 -8.72
N GLU A 253 -5.21 27.01 -8.83
CA GLU A 253 -5.47 28.14 -9.71
C GLU A 253 -5.86 29.37 -8.91
N ILE A 254 -5.34 30.53 -9.29
CA ILE A 254 -5.78 31.84 -8.83
C ILE A 254 -6.19 32.64 -10.04
N MET A 255 -7.45 33.06 -10.08
CA MET A 255 -8.02 33.83 -11.17
C MET A 255 -8.47 35.19 -10.68
N ARG A 256 -8.13 36.25 -11.42
CA ARG A 256 -8.28 37.63 -10.99
C ARG A 256 -8.86 38.50 -12.11
N VAL A 257 -9.71 39.45 -11.75
CA VAL A 257 -10.07 40.59 -12.58
C VAL A 257 -9.40 41.84 -12.02
N LYS A 258 -8.58 42.47 -12.85
CA LYS A 258 -7.74 43.59 -12.46
C LYS A 258 -8.55 44.86 -12.30
N ASN A 259 -8.22 45.60 -11.24
CA ASN A 259 -8.62 46.99 -11.07
C ASN A 259 -7.57 47.88 -11.75
N GLN A 260 -8.02 48.77 -12.63
CA GLN A 260 -7.17 49.56 -13.50
C GLN A 260 -6.99 51.01 -12.99
N MET A 261 -7.53 51.35 -11.83
CA MET A 261 -7.52 52.70 -11.24
C MET A 261 -6.94 52.73 -9.81
N ASN A 262 -5.91 51.91 -9.55
CA ASN A 262 -5.24 51.77 -8.25
C ASN A 262 -6.11 51.21 -7.10
N GLY A 263 -7.28 50.63 -7.41
CA GLY A 263 -8.12 49.91 -6.44
C GLY A 263 -7.71 48.44 -6.27
N LYS A 264 -8.39 47.72 -5.36
CA LYS A 264 -8.16 46.28 -5.15
C LYS A 264 -8.74 45.45 -6.30
N HIS A 265 -8.00 44.44 -6.73
CA HIS A 265 -8.46 43.44 -7.70
C HIS A 265 -9.57 42.55 -7.09
N ILE A 266 -10.37 41.89 -7.92
CA ILE A 266 -11.23 40.79 -7.48
C ILE A 266 -10.56 39.49 -7.87
N GLU A 267 -10.33 38.61 -6.90
CA GLU A 267 -9.65 37.34 -7.12
C GLU A 267 -10.33 36.19 -6.38
N TYR A 268 -10.22 35.00 -6.96
CA TYR A 268 -10.64 33.73 -6.36
C TYR A 268 -9.55 32.69 -6.57
N GLN A 269 -9.38 31.80 -5.59
CA GLN A 269 -8.42 30.70 -5.64
C GLN A 269 -9.10 29.36 -5.35
N VAL A 270 -8.63 28.28 -5.99
CA VAL A 270 -9.14 26.92 -5.78
C VAL A 270 -8.08 25.88 -6.15
N GLY A 271 -8.10 24.71 -5.51
CA GLY A 271 -7.29 23.54 -5.87
C GLY A 271 -8.17 22.47 -6.49
N ASN A 272 -7.81 22.00 -7.69
CA ASN A 272 -8.62 21.07 -8.48
C ASN A 272 -7.76 20.01 -9.19
N MET A 273 -8.39 18.87 -9.49
CA MET A 273 -7.81 17.87 -10.38
C MET A 273 -8.29 18.08 -11.81
N TYR A 274 -7.34 18.10 -12.73
CA TYR A 274 -7.59 18.24 -14.16
C TYR A 274 -7.14 16.99 -14.93
N PRO A 275 -7.93 16.50 -15.90
CA PRO A 275 -9.29 16.95 -16.20
C PRO A 275 -10.31 16.42 -15.16
N PRO A 276 -11.35 17.20 -14.81
CA PRO A 276 -12.44 16.72 -13.96
C PRO A 276 -13.24 15.60 -14.65
N ARG A 277 -13.93 14.76 -13.85
CA ARG A 277 -14.84 13.72 -14.40
C ARG A 277 -15.94 14.44 -15.21
N ASN A 278 -15.87 14.34 -16.54
CA ASN A 278 -16.84 14.85 -17.52
C ASN A 278 -16.70 16.32 -17.96
N SER A 279 -15.57 16.97 -17.75
CA SER A 279 -15.28 18.31 -18.30
C SER A 279 -13.78 18.50 -18.50
N ASN A 280 -13.39 19.51 -19.27
CA ASN A 280 -12.01 19.94 -19.43
C ASN A 280 -11.73 21.30 -18.77
N ALA A 281 -12.72 21.87 -18.08
CA ALA A 281 -12.63 23.19 -17.46
C ALA A 281 -13.38 23.27 -16.13
N LEU A 282 -12.87 24.08 -15.21
CA LEU A 282 -13.47 24.41 -13.91
C LEU A 282 -13.38 25.92 -13.65
N GLY A 283 -14.28 26.45 -12.81
CA GLY A 283 -14.35 27.87 -12.57
C GLY A 283 -15.63 28.34 -11.90
N TRP A 284 -15.89 29.63 -11.99
CA TRP A 284 -16.96 30.31 -11.27
C TRP A 284 -18.03 30.82 -12.22
N THR A 285 -19.24 30.31 -12.04
CA THR A 285 -20.45 30.80 -12.71
C THR A 285 -20.82 32.22 -12.26
N ARG A 286 -20.46 32.63 -11.03
CA ARG A 286 -20.74 33.97 -10.48
C ARG A 286 -19.48 34.70 -10.03
N PHE A 287 -18.54 34.94 -10.95
CA PHE A 287 -17.23 35.52 -10.62
C PHE A 287 -17.33 37.00 -10.19
N MET A 288 -18.00 37.85 -10.95
CA MET A 288 -18.22 39.26 -10.59
C MET A 288 -19.57 39.74 -11.12
N SER A 289 -20.37 40.42 -10.30
CA SER A 289 -21.64 40.98 -10.78
C SER A 289 -21.41 42.03 -11.86
N LEU A 290 -22.28 42.03 -12.87
CA LEU A 290 -22.22 42.98 -13.97
C LEU A 290 -22.39 44.42 -13.49
N ALA A 291 -23.21 44.63 -12.45
CA ALA A 291 -23.37 45.95 -11.82
C ALA A 291 -22.04 46.48 -11.24
N LYS A 292 -21.25 45.60 -10.60
CA LYS A 292 -19.95 45.98 -10.03
C LYS A 292 -18.89 46.16 -11.12
N LEU A 293 -18.90 45.31 -12.14
CA LEU A 293 -17.98 45.39 -13.27
C LEU A 293 -18.14 46.69 -14.06
N LYS A 294 -19.40 47.08 -14.32
CA LYS A 294 -19.76 48.23 -15.16
C LYS A 294 -19.76 49.57 -14.42
N ASP A 295 -19.54 49.59 -13.11
CA ASP A 295 -19.43 50.84 -12.37
C ASP A 295 -18.08 51.52 -12.67
N PRO A 296 -18.06 52.67 -13.37
CA PRO A 296 -16.81 53.33 -13.76
C PRO A 296 -16.02 53.84 -12.56
N LYS A 297 -16.65 54.04 -11.39
CA LYS A 297 -15.95 54.45 -10.17
C LYS A 297 -15.11 53.33 -9.56
N LEU A 298 -15.45 52.08 -9.88
CA LEU A 298 -14.79 50.91 -9.34
C LEU A 298 -13.60 50.45 -10.19
N GLY A 299 -13.45 50.93 -11.43
CA GLY A 299 -12.22 50.77 -12.21
C GLY A 299 -11.91 49.37 -12.71
N PHE A 300 -12.88 48.45 -12.78
CA PHE A 300 -12.68 47.09 -13.31
C PHE A 300 -12.80 47.03 -14.85
N LEU A 301 -13.71 47.84 -15.40
CA LEU A 301 -13.85 48.05 -16.84
C LEU A 301 -13.44 49.48 -17.17
N VAL A 302 -12.25 49.65 -17.76
CA VAL A 302 -11.68 50.95 -18.15
C VAL A 302 -11.40 50.94 -19.64
N ASP A 303 -11.79 52.00 -20.34
CA ASP A 303 -11.71 52.09 -21.80
C ASP A 303 -12.32 50.86 -22.52
N ASP A 304 -13.50 50.45 -22.04
CA ASP A 304 -14.22 49.24 -22.46
C ASP A 304 -13.36 47.97 -22.50
N SER A 305 -12.32 47.92 -21.65
CA SER A 305 -11.36 46.84 -21.58
C SER A 305 -11.39 46.18 -20.21
N LEU A 306 -11.50 44.86 -20.22
CA LEU A 306 -11.42 43.99 -19.04
C LEU A 306 -10.07 43.29 -19.03
N ILE A 307 -9.36 43.31 -17.90
CA ILE A 307 -8.09 42.57 -17.74
C ILE A 307 -8.32 41.41 -16.77
N ILE A 308 -8.08 40.19 -17.24
CA ILE A 308 -8.16 38.96 -16.47
C ILE A 308 -6.74 38.43 -16.30
N GLU A 309 -6.36 38.09 -15.08
CA GLU A 309 -5.07 37.46 -14.77
C GLU A 309 -5.34 36.08 -14.19
N VAL A 310 -4.53 35.10 -14.57
CA VAL A 310 -4.57 33.76 -13.99
C VAL A 310 -3.16 33.30 -13.66
N GLU A 311 -3.07 32.66 -12.51
CA GLU A 311 -1.89 32.00 -11.98
C GLU A 311 -2.24 30.54 -11.80
N VAL A 312 -1.49 29.65 -12.47
CA VAL A 312 -1.74 28.23 -12.48
C VAL A 312 -0.52 27.52 -11.95
N THR A 313 -0.68 26.88 -10.81
CA THR A 313 0.37 26.21 -10.06
C THR A 313 0.15 24.71 -10.15
N LEU A 314 0.99 24.02 -10.93
CA LEU A 314 0.98 22.56 -11.03
C LEU A 314 1.56 21.96 -9.75
N LEU A 315 1.00 20.85 -9.29
CA LEU A 315 1.38 20.21 -8.04
C LEU A 315 1.90 18.74 -8.22
N GLY A 316 2.16 18.17 -9.43
CA GLY A 316 2.64 16.75 -9.66
C GLY A 316 3.10 16.35 -11.12
N MET A 317 4.08 15.41 -11.36
CA MET A 317 4.65 14.93 -12.70
C MET A 317 5.24 13.44 -12.82
N GLU A 318 5.73 12.94 -14.00
CA GLU A 318 6.05 11.50 -14.46
C GLU A 318 7.53 11.16 -14.99
N LEU A 319 7.96 9.87 -15.22
CA LEU A 319 9.34 9.27 -15.42
C LEU A 319 9.85 8.90 -16.88
N CYS A 320 11.18 8.90 -17.19
CA CYS A 320 11.80 8.53 -18.52
C CYS A 320 12.97 7.47 -18.51
N ILE A 321 13.15 6.68 -19.60
CA ILE A 321 14.16 5.56 -19.72
C ILE A 321 14.94 5.59 -21.06
N TYR A 322 16.28 5.38 -21.02
CA TYR A 322 17.22 5.36 -22.16
C TYR A 322 17.91 3.99 -22.38
N PRO A 323 17.42 3.16 -23.30
CA PRO A 323 17.85 1.76 -23.47
C PRO A 323 19.29 1.50 -23.93
N LYS A 324 19.92 2.45 -24.64
CA LYS A 324 21.30 2.33 -25.15
C LYS A 324 22.28 3.30 -24.47
N GLY A 325 21.84 3.83 -23.34
CA GLY A 325 22.57 4.81 -22.56
C GLY A 325 22.40 6.22 -23.09
N ASN A 326 22.31 7.19 -22.18
CA ASN A 326 22.34 8.61 -22.53
C ASN A 326 23.79 9.00 -22.90
N LYS A 327 24.07 9.12 -24.21
CA LYS A 327 25.41 9.38 -24.76
C LYS A 327 25.99 10.72 -24.29
N SER A 328 25.15 11.74 -24.12
CA SER A 328 25.55 13.06 -23.60
C SER A 328 25.91 13.07 -22.11
N LYS A 329 25.58 12.01 -21.36
CA LYS A 329 25.80 11.91 -19.92
C LYS A 329 26.68 10.71 -19.52
N ASN A 330 27.54 10.25 -20.42
CA ASN A 330 28.50 9.15 -20.19
C ASN A 330 27.86 7.76 -19.90
N GLY A 331 26.63 7.52 -20.37
CA GLY A 331 25.92 6.24 -20.18
C GLY A 331 26.27 5.13 -21.19
N LYS A 332 27.35 5.27 -21.96
CA LYS A 332 27.70 4.33 -23.04
C LYS A 332 27.84 2.89 -22.48
N ASN A 333 27.30 1.92 -23.21
CA ASN A 333 27.26 0.49 -22.85
C ASN A 333 26.46 0.17 -21.57
N HIS A 334 25.58 1.06 -21.10
CA HIS A 334 24.66 0.82 -19.99
C HIS A 334 23.24 1.26 -20.37
N ILE A 335 22.22 0.78 -19.66
CA ILE A 335 20.91 1.43 -19.64
C ILE A 335 20.99 2.65 -18.73
N SER A 336 20.38 3.76 -19.13
CA SER A 336 20.21 4.93 -18.29
C SER A 336 18.73 5.20 -17.97
N ILE A 337 18.44 5.72 -16.78
CA ILE A 337 17.06 6.06 -16.33
C ILE A 337 17.09 7.49 -15.80
N TYR A 338 16.13 8.34 -16.17
CA TYR A 338 16.05 9.73 -15.72
C TYR A 338 14.60 10.18 -15.45
N LEU A 339 14.41 11.03 -14.46
CA LEU A 339 13.26 11.93 -14.30
C LEU A 339 13.55 13.19 -15.11
N GLU A 340 12.65 13.60 -16.01
CA GLU A 340 12.86 14.79 -16.86
C GLU A 340 11.89 15.92 -16.53
N LEU A 341 12.43 17.12 -16.33
CA LEU A 341 11.68 18.36 -16.26
C LEU A 341 11.43 18.86 -17.68
N LEU A 342 10.17 18.90 -18.10
CA LEU A 342 9.80 19.43 -19.41
C LEU A 342 9.78 20.96 -19.37
N GLN A 343 10.71 21.56 -20.13
CA GLN A 343 11.00 22.99 -20.32
C GLN A 343 11.79 23.71 -19.22
N THR A 344 13.12 23.83 -19.41
CA THR A 344 14.04 24.61 -18.56
C THR A 344 14.39 26.00 -19.12
N SER A 345 13.78 26.43 -20.22
CA SER A 345 14.14 27.68 -20.89
C SER A 345 13.74 28.96 -20.12
N SER A 346 13.05 28.85 -18.98
CA SER A 346 12.58 29.99 -18.18
C SER A 346 13.02 29.97 -16.71
N LEU A 347 13.93 29.07 -16.29
CA LEU A 347 14.41 29.02 -14.90
C LEU A 347 15.48 30.10 -14.62
N PRO A 348 15.44 30.83 -13.50
CA PRO A 348 16.48 31.79 -13.12
C PRO A 348 17.83 31.11 -12.90
N ALA A 349 18.94 31.77 -13.29
CA ALA A 349 20.30 31.20 -13.33
C ALA A 349 20.91 30.71 -12.00
N ARG A 350 20.17 30.72 -10.88
CA ARG A 350 20.65 30.38 -9.52
C ARG A 350 19.69 29.52 -8.70
N TRP A 351 18.73 28.84 -9.33
CA TRP A 351 17.83 27.89 -8.65
C TRP A 351 18.46 26.50 -8.49
N GLU A 352 18.18 25.83 -7.36
CA GLU A 352 18.53 24.42 -7.12
C GLU A 352 17.34 23.63 -6.57
N VAL A 353 17.07 22.44 -7.13
CA VAL A 353 16.02 21.51 -6.67
C VAL A 353 16.69 20.24 -6.16
N ASN A 354 16.30 19.76 -4.98
CA ASN A 354 16.75 18.49 -4.40
C ASN A 354 15.66 17.43 -4.58
N VAL A 355 15.98 16.38 -5.34
CA VAL A 355 15.08 15.23 -5.53
C VAL A 355 15.82 13.98 -5.06
N ILE A 356 15.27 13.31 -4.05
CA ILE A 356 15.80 12.05 -3.54
C ILE A 356 14.99 10.92 -4.17
N SER A 357 15.63 10.13 -5.03
CA SER A 357 14.96 9.06 -5.78
C SER A 357 15.65 7.72 -5.57
N LYS A 358 14.90 6.62 -5.50
CA LYS A 358 15.44 5.26 -5.55
C LYS A 358 14.83 4.52 -6.73
N PHE A 359 15.67 4.11 -7.69
CA PHE A 359 15.25 3.37 -8.88
C PHE A 359 15.51 1.88 -8.73
N PHE A 360 14.58 1.08 -9.26
CA PHE A 360 14.59 -0.38 -9.18
C PHE A 360 14.42 -0.98 -10.58
N ILE A 361 14.95 -2.18 -10.78
CA ILE A 361 14.69 -3.06 -11.91
C ILE A 361 14.24 -4.42 -11.40
N PHE A 362 13.21 -4.97 -12.01
CA PHE A 362 12.74 -6.29 -11.67
C PHE A 362 13.63 -7.35 -12.33
N ASN A 363 14.06 -8.31 -11.53
CA ASN A 363 14.71 -9.51 -12.00
C ASN A 363 13.68 -10.63 -12.04
N HIS A 364 13.34 -11.04 -13.26
CA HIS A 364 12.33 -12.03 -13.57
C HIS A 364 12.75 -13.45 -13.20
N SER A 365 14.05 -13.79 -13.21
CA SER A 365 14.51 -15.14 -12.82
C SER A 365 14.47 -15.34 -11.31
N GLN A 366 14.60 -14.25 -10.54
CA GLN A 366 14.59 -14.28 -9.07
C GLN A 366 13.28 -13.77 -8.45
N ASN A 367 12.32 -13.31 -9.27
CA ASN A 367 11.05 -12.72 -8.84
C ASN A 367 11.23 -11.62 -7.77
N LYS A 368 12.24 -10.75 -7.96
CA LYS A 368 12.64 -9.72 -6.98
C LYS A 368 13.04 -8.42 -7.66
N TYR A 369 12.82 -7.30 -6.99
CA TYR A 369 13.31 -5.99 -7.43
C TYR A 369 14.74 -5.75 -6.92
N PHE A 370 15.58 -5.24 -7.80
CA PHE A 370 16.98 -4.89 -7.54
C PHE A 370 17.18 -3.40 -7.78
N SER A 371 17.79 -2.70 -6.83
CA SER A 371 18.30 -1.34 -7.03
C SER A 371 19.81 -1.40 -7.16
N ASN A 372 20.39 -0.69 -8.14
CA ASN A 372 21.86 -0.67 -8.32
C ASN A 372 22.58 -0.01 -7.12
N LYS A 373 21.91 0.85 -6.33
CA LYS A 373 22.42 1.51 -5.11
C LYS A 373 21.30 1.84 -4.11
N ASP A 374 21.68 2.09 -2.86
CA ASP A 374 20.82 2.79 -1.89
C ASP A 374 20.75 4.29 -2.23
N TRP A 375 19.52 4.83 -2.19
CA TRP A 375 19.06 6.23 -2.38
C TRP A 375 19.98 7.21 -3.17
N TYR A 376 19.46 7.79 -4.26
CA TYR A 376 20.15 8.88 -4.97
C TYR A 376 19.86 10.24 -4.33
N ASP A 377 20.88 10.85 -3.72
CA ASP A 377 20.91 12.25 -3.30
C ASP A 377 21.71 13.06 -4.32
N ASN A 378 21.04 13.83 -5.18
CA ASN A 378 21.68 14.69 -6.18
C ASN A 378 21.13 16.12 -6.07
N ARG A 379 22.05 17.09 -5.96
CA ARG A 379 21.75 18.53 -6.05
C ARG A 379 21.83 18.99 -7.51
N TYR A 380 20.84 19.76 -7.98
CA TYR A 380 20.83 20.30 -9.34
C TYR A 380 20.98 21.81 -9.37
N PRO A 381 21.88 22.39 -10.18
CA PRO A 381 21.77 23.78 -10.63
C PRO A 381 20.84 23.91 -11.85
N ALA A 382 20.18 25.08 -11.97
CA ALA A 382 19.12 25.46 -12.94
C ALA A 382 19.30 25.11 -14.44
N MET A 383 20.44 24.58 -14.88
CA MET A 383 20.70 24.24 -16.29
C MET A 383 20.57 22.74 -16.65
N ASN A 384 20.19 21.87 -15.71
CA ASN A 384 20.10 20.43 -15.96
C ASN A 384 18.64 19.95 -15.92
N THR A 385 18.08 19.55 -17.07
CA THR A 385 16.66 19.19 -17.27
C THR A 385 16.29 17.78 -16.82
N SER A 386 17.24 16.99 -16.33
CA SER A 386 17.02 15.57 -16.06
C SER A 386 17.88 15.07 -14.88
N CYS A 387 17.25 14.29 -14.00
CA CYS A 387 17.84 13.65 -12.82
C CYS A 387 17.80 12.14 -12.97
N GLY A 388 18.95 11.46 -12.92
CA GLY A 388 18.94 10.02 -13.18
C GLY A 388 20.29 9.34 -13.17
N ILE A 389 20.27 8.05 -13.48
CA ILE A 389 21.41 7.16 -13.39
C ILE A 389 21.93 6.87 -14.79
N ALA A 390 23.06 7.49 -15.15
CA ALA A 390 23.68 7.31 -16.46
C ALA A 390 24.12 5.86 -16.74
N LYS A 391 24.57 5.14 -15.71
CA LYS A 391 25.06 3.75 -15.79
C LYS A 391 24.25 2.86 -14.85
N PHE A 392 22.94 2.75 -15.10
CA PHE A 392 22.01 2.07 -14.18
C PHE A 392 22.20 0.56 -14.17
N ILE A 393 22.42 -0.05 -15.32
CA ILE A 393 22.84 -1.45 -15.42
C ILE A 393 23.68 -1.60 -16.68
N ASP A 394 24.78 -2.34 -16.58
CA ASP A 394 25.63 -2.64 -17.74
C ASP A 394 24.81 -3.41 -18.77
N LEU A 395 24.94 -3.04 -20.05
CA LEU A 395 24.15 -3.63 -21.13
C LEU A 395 24.43 -5.12 -21.29
N ASN A 396 25.65 -5.61 -21.04
CA ASN A 396 25.96 -7.04 -21.13
C ASN A 396 25.34 -7.79 -19.94
N THR A 397 25.38 -7.21 -18.75
CA THR A 397 24.71 -7.79 -17.56
C THR A 397 23.19 -7.81 -17.73
N PHE A 398 22.61 -6.73 -18.24
CA PHE A 398 21.17 -6.59 -18.48
C PHE A 398 20.68 -7.52 -19.59
N SER A 399 21.42 -7.60 -20.69
CA SER A 399 21.02 -8.39 -21.88
C SER A 399 21.38 -9.86 -21.78
N ASN A 400 22.12 -10.28 -20.74
CA ASN A 400 22.42 -11.69 -20.51
C ASN A 400 21.17 -12.38 -19.90
N PRO A 401 20.55 -13.35 -20.62
CA PRO A 401 19.29 -13.98 -20.21
C PRO A 401 19.36 -14.65 -18.83
N VAL A 402 20.53 -15.17 -18.46
CA VAL A 402 20.75 -15.88 -17.18
C VAL A 402 20.59 -14.94 -15.99
N ASN A 403 20.87 -13.65 -16.16
CA ASN A 403 20.77 -12.66 -15.09
C ASN A 403 19.33 -12.21 -14.83
N GLY A 404 18.36 -12.54 -15.70
CA GLY A 404 16.93 -12.34 -15.45
C GLY A 404 16.40 -10.90 -15.52
N TYR A 405 17.22 -9.91 -15.93
CA TYR A 405 16.81 -8.50 -16.00
C TYR A 405 16.11 -8.11 -17.32
N LEU A 406 16.39 -8.88 -18.38
CA LEU A 406 15.76 -8.79 -19.69
C LEU A 406 15.35 -10.20 -20.08
N ILE A 407 14.04 -10.45 -20.12
CA ILE A 407 13.49 -11.71 -20.63
C ILE A 407 12.64 -11.35 -21.84
N ASP A 408 12.96 -11.95 -22.98
CA ASP A 408 12.23 -11.78 -24.24
C ASP A 408 11.98 -10.31 -24.62
N ASN A 409 13.02 -9.47 -24.53
CA ASN A 409 12.96 -8.04 -24.85
C ASN A 409 12.07 -7.16 -23.95
N ALA A 410 11.60 -7.71 -22.82
CA ALA A 410 10.84 -6.97 -21.82
C ALA A 410 11.63 -6.84 -20.52
N CYS A 411 11.49 -5.67 -19.89
CA CYS A 411 12.06 -5.36 -18.58
C CYS A 411 11.11 -4.45 -17.80
N VAL A 412 11.17 -4.50 -16.47
CA VAL A 412 10.35 -3.67 -15.59
C VAL A 412 11.25 -2.78 -14.75
N PHE A 413 11.01 -1.47 -14.80
CA PHE A 413 11.69 -0.49 -13.96
C PHE A 413 10.70 0.14 -12.98
N GLY A 414 11.19 0.60 -11.83
CA GLY A 414 10.37 1.28 -10.83
C GLY A 414 11.13 2.39 -10.11
N GLY A 415 10.42 3.24 -9.38
CA GLY A 415 10.98 4.38 -8.66
C GLY A 415 10.26 4.65 -7.33
N VAL A 416 10.93 5.30 -6.39
CA VAL A 416 10.33 5.92 -5.20
C VAL A 416 10.99 7.28 -5.03
N ASP A 417 10.20 8.35 -4.89
CA ASP A 417 10.72 9.70 -4.69
C ASP A 417 10.29 10.21 -3.30
N GLU A 418 11.25 10.77 -2.56
CA GLU A 418 10.99 11.67 -1.46
C GLU A 418 11.40 13.07 -1.90
N ALA A 419 10.45 13.97 -1.77
CA ALA A 419 10.64 15.36 -2.11
C ALA A 419 10.53 16.12 -0.76
N GLN A 420 11.45 17.07 -0.49
CA GLN A 420 11.42 17.94 0.69
C GLN A 420 11.66 19.43 0.39
N GLU A 421 10.87 20.30 1.03
CA GLU A 421 10.91 21.76 1.08
C GLU A 421 9.80 22.29 2.00
N GLN A 422 10.11 23.45 2.56
CA GLN A 422 9.40 24.12 3.63
C GLN A 422 8.52 25.27 3.08
N LYS A 423 7.23 25.37 3.50
CA LYS A 423 6.63 26.50 4.28
C LYS A 423 5.07 26.67 4.23
N VAL A 424 4.40 26.46 5.39
CA VAL A 424 3.39 27.27 6.17
C VAL A 424 1.91 27.58 5.70
N GLN A 425 0.92 27.05 6.48
CA GLN A 425 -0.44 27.47 7.00
C GLN A 425 -1.84 27.31 6.28
N ILE A 426 -2.89 27.08 7.13
CA ILE A 426 -4.24 26.39 6.98
C ILE A 426 -5.47 27.30 7.33
N ASP A 427 -6.70 26.98 6.83
CA ASP A 427 -8.03 26.83 7.56
C ASP A 427 -9.27 26.78 6.61
N GLU A 428 -10.50 26.29 6.87
CA GLU A 428 -11.17 25.17 7.60
C GLU A 428 -12.71 25.32 7.35
N LYS A 429 -13.46 24.24 6.99
CA LYS A 429 -14.87 23.88 7.41
C LYS A 429 -15.71 23.07 6.38
N LYS A 430 -16.08 21.83 6.78
CA LYS A 430 -17.41 21.11 6.69
C LYS A 430 -17.44 19.65 6.13
N LEU A 431 -17.78 18.71 7.05
CA LEU A 431 -18.79 17.60 7.02
C LEU A 431 -18.57 16.37 6.07
N LEU A 432 -18.34 15.12 6.53
CA LEU A 432 -19.24 14.06 7.12
C LEU A 432 -20.41 13.66 6.19
N LEU A 433 -20.71 12.40 5.78
CA LEU A 433 -20.34 11.01 6.17
C LEU A 433 -20.65 10.03 5.01
N ASP A 434 -19.75 9.08 4.68
CA ASP A 434 -20.02 7.72 4.14
C ASP A 434 -18.69 6.91 4.10
N GLY A 435 -18.41 5.84 4.85
CA GLY A 435 -19.12 5.10 5.89
C GLY A 435 -18.18 4.10 6.61
N GLY A 436 -16.85 4.26 6.49
CA GLY A 436 -15.84 3.55 7.31
C GLY A 436 -15.31 4.47 8.42
N PHE A 437 -14.58 3.92 9.38
CA PHE A 437 -13.97 4.71 10.46
C PHE A 437 -13.06 5.81 9.89
N LEU A 438 -13.56 7.04 9.95
CA LEU A 438 -12.90 8.28 9.54
C LEU A 438 -11.86 8.61 10.60
N VAL A 439 -10.59 8.51 10.22
CA VAL A 439 -9.48 8.94 11.06
C VAL A 439 -9.67 10.43 11.36
N PRO A 440 -9.81 10.85 12.62
CA PRO A 440 -9.98 12.25 12.97
C PRO A 440 -8.73 13.03 12.53
N HIS A 441 -8.92 14.29 12.12
CA HIS A 441 -7.78 15.14 11.75
C HIS A 441 -6.92 15.54 12.96
N THR A 442 -7.49 15.47 14.17
CA THR A 442 -6.86 15.86 15.44
C THR A 442 -7.35 14.99 16.59
N ASN A 443 -6.54 14.86 17.64
CA ASN A 443 -6.88 14.16 18.89
C ASN A 443 -7.95 14.89 19.72
N SER A 444 -8.32 14.36 20.90
CA SER A 444 -9.37 14.95 21.76
C SER A 444 -9.03 16.34 22.32
N PHE A 445 -7.77 16.77 22.20
CA PHE A 445 -7.26 18.09 22.56
C PHE A 445 -7.07 19.03 21.36
N GLY A 446 -7.34 18.57 20.14
CA GLY A 446 -7.21 19.40 18.92
C GLY A 446 -5.81 19.46 18.32
N HIS A 447 -4.88 18.57 18.72
CA HIS A 447 -3.53 18.46 18.15
C HIS A 447 -3.41 17.29 17.16
N THR A 448 -2.34 17.25 16.37
CA THR A 448 -2.02 16.07 15.56
C THR A 448 -1.78 14.86 16.49
N PHE A 449 -2.35 13.70 16.16
CA PHE A 449 -2.16 12.48 16.95
C PHE A 449 -0.67 12.17 17.14
N ARG A 450 -0.28 11.89 18.38
CA ARG A 450 1.10 11.54 18.74
C ARG A 450 2.13 12.58 18.31
N ASP A 451 1.77 13.86 18.37
CA ASP A 451 2.70 14.97 18.18
C ASP A 451 3.39 15.29 19.51
N TYR A 452 4.55 14.68 19.71
CA TYR A 452 5.38 14.87 20.90
C TYR A 452 6.13 16.21 20.90
N ASP A 453 6.15 16.92 19.77
CA ASP A 453 6.84 18.18 19.59
C ASP A 453 5.89 19.39 19.58
N ALA A 454 4.57 19.16 19.51
CA ALA A 454 3.55 20.21 19.65
C ALA A 454 3.61 20.91 21.01
N GLU A 455 3.63 22.25 20.98
CA GLU A 455 3.46 23.07 22.18
C GLU A 455 2.08 22.82 22.79
N SER A 456 2.06 22.01 23.85
CA SER A 456 0.85 21.67 24.60
C SER A 456 1.12 21.72 26.11
N GLU A 457 0.07 21.92 26.91
CA GLU A 457 0.20 21.92 28.38
C GLU A 457 0.78 20.59 28.91
N ARG A 458 0.53 19.47 28.21
CA ARG A 458 1.02 18.13 28.55
C ARG A 458 2.41 17.80 27.99
N GLN A 459 2.96 18.59 27.05
CA GLN A 459 4.22 18.26 26.36
C GLN A 459 5.38 17.99 27.34
N LYS A 460 5.55 18.86 28.34
CA LYS A 460 6.61 18.71 29.35
C LYS A 460 6.41 17.49 30.25
N GLU A 461 5.17 17.15 30.54
CA GLU A 461 4.82 16.00 31.36
C GLU A 461 5.11 14.71 30.59
N VAL A 462 4.69 14.62 29.32
CA VAL A 462 4.94 13.48 28.42
C VAL A 462 6.43 13.31 28.12
N GLU A 463 7.17 14.39 27.85
CA GLU A 463 8.63 14.30 27.62
C GLU A 463 9.36 13.83 28.88
N ASN A 464 9.01 14.36 30.07
CA ASN A 464 9.62 13.93 31.33
C ASN A 464 9.21 12.49 31.70
N PHE A 465 7.99 12.07 31.38
CA PHE A 465 7.54 10.69 31.49
C PHE A 465 8.45 9.76 30.68
N TYR A 466 8.62 10.02 29.37
CA TYR A 466 9.43 9.17 28.49
C TYR A 466 10.91 9.23 28.85
N ARG A 467 11.42 10.37 29.33
CA ARG A 467 12.76 10.46 29.90
C ARG A 467 12.95 9.47 31.06
N ILE A 468 12.05 9.45 32.03
CA ILE A 468 12.15 8.55 33.19
C ILE A 468 11.99 7.09 32.76
N ASN A 469 11.04 6.81 31.85
CA ASN A 469 10.85 5.48 31.27
C ASN A 469 12.14 4.98 30.61
N HIS A 470 12.71 5.73 29.67
CA HIS A 470 13.92 5.33 28.95
C HIS A 470 15.13 5.17 29.85
N ILE A 471 15.25 5.95 30.93
CA ILE A 471 16.37 5.82 31.88
C ILE A 471 16.24 4.55 32.73
N LYS A 472 15.01 4.20 33.15
CA LYS A 472 14.79 3.17 34.18
C LYS A 472 14.43 1.79 33.64
N GLN A 473 13.93 1.69 32.41
CA GLN A 473 13.64 0.42 31.74
C GLN A 473 14.95 -0.26 31.29
N THR A 474 15.59 -0.97 32.23
CA THR A 474 16.77 -1.81 31.96
C THR A 474 16.37 -3.28 31.82
N TYR A 475 17.21 -4.08 31.17
CA TYR A 475 17.03 -5.52 31.03
C TYR A 475 16.85 -6.21 32.40
N ASP A 476 17.63 -5.79 33.40
CA ASP A 476 17.52 -6.30 34.77
C ASP A 476 16.22 -5.89 35.47
N PHE A 477 15.77 -4.65 35.28
CA PHE A 477 14.50 -4.18 35.82
C PHE A 477 13.35 -5.01 35.23
N VAL A 478 13.28 -5.09 33.91
CA VAL A 478 12.20 -5.80 33.20
C VAL A 478 12.16 -7.28 33.56
N ARG A 479 13.32 -7.95 33.65
CA ARG A 479 13.40 -9.34 34.11
C ARG A 479 12.78 -9.52 35.49
N LYS A 480 13.12 -8.66 36.45
CA LYS A 480 12.56 -8.72 37.82
C LYS A 480 11.05 -8.48 37.83
N MET A 481 10.58 -7.50 37.05
CA MET A 481 9.15 -7.21 36.93
C MET A 481 8.40 -8.42 36.36
N ARG A 482 8.90 -9.01 35.28
CA ARG A 482 8.28 -10.20 34.68
C ARG A 482 8.28 -11.41 35.63
N GLU A 483 9.33 -11.61 36.41
CA GLU A 483 9.40 -12.64 37.45
C GLU A 483 8.41 -12.40 38.60
N GLU A 484 8.24 -11.16 39.03
CA GLU A 484 7.35 -10.79 40.13
C GLU A 484 5.88 -10.88 39.71
N TYR A 485 5.53 -10.27 38.59
CA TYR A 485 4.15 -10.10 38.12
C TYR A 485 3.65 -11.27 37.29
N GLY A 486 4.54 -12.07 36.68
CA GLY A 486 4.16 -13.31 36.01
C GLY A 486 3.59 -14.40 36.94
N LYS A 487 3.65 -14.19 38.27
CA LYS A 487 3.01 -15.07 39.26
C LYS A 487 1.49 -14.92 39.31
N LEU A 488 0.97 -13.78 38.83
CA LEU A 488 -0.46 -13.45 38.77
C LEU A 488 -1.21 -13.75 40.08
N ASN A 489 -0.68 -13.31 41.21
CA ASN A 489 -1.17 -13.66 42.54
C ASN A 489 -1.63 -12.44 43.36
N ARG A 490 -1.99 -11.34 42.68
CA ARG A 490 -2.43 -10.09 43.32
C ARG A 490 -3.92 -10.14 43.62
N VAL A 491 -4.73 -10.37 42.59
CA VAL A 491 -6.19 -10.28 42.68
C VAL A 491 -6.82 -11.35 41.81
N LYS A 492 -7.97 -11.89 42.24
CA LYS A 492 -8.79 -12.78 41.43
C LYS A 492 -10.11 -12.09 41.06
N MET A 493 -10.25 -11.74 39.78
CA MET A 493 -11.41 -11.00 39.28
C MET A 493 -11.68 -11.31 37.80
N SER A 494 -12.88 -11.00 37.34
CA SER A 494 -13.30 -11.10 35.95
C SER A 494 -12.72 -9.94 35.13
N ILE A 495 -12.77 -10.07 33.81
CA ILE A 495 -12.37 -8.99 32.89
C ILE A 495 -13.23 -7.73 33.12
N TRP A 496 -14.55 -7.90 33.30
CA TRP A 496 -15.43 -6.73 33.47
C TRP A 496 -15.21 -6.01 34.80
N GLU A 497 -14.93 -6.73 35.88
CA GLU A 497 -14.52 -6.10 37.15
C GLU A 497 -13.21 -5.33 37.01
N CYS A 498 -12.30 -5.75 36.13
CA CYS A 498 -11.09 -4.99 35.80
C CYS A 498 -11.43 -3.69 35.05
N CYS A 499 -12.33 -3.76 34.06
CA CYS A 499 -12.82 -2.57 33.35
C CYS A 499 -13.43 -1.55 34.32
N ASP A 500 -14.27 -2.02 35.25
CA ASP A 500 -14.89 -1.16 36.27
C ASP A 500 -13.83 -0.55 37.21
N LEU A 501 -12.77 -1.30 37.56
CA LEU A 501 -11.68 -0.81 38.42
C LEU A 501 -10.82 0.27 37.75
N LEU A 502 -10.62 0.19 36.44
CA LEU A 502 -9.82 1.14 35.67
C LEU A 502 -10.54 2.46 35.35
N ASN A 503 -11.82 2.56 35.69
CA ASN A 503 -12.62 3.75 35.42
C ASN A 503 -12.07 5.02 36.13
N ASP A 504 -11.30 4.85 37.21
CA ASP A 504 -10.69 5.94 37.98
C ASP A 504 -9.22 6.25 37.60
N VAL A 505 -8.68 5.61 36.54
CA VAL A 505 -7.27 5.73 36.13
C VAL A 505 -7.13 6.62 34.90
N VAL A 506 -6.24 7.62 34.97
CA VAL A 506 -5.88 8.52 33.86
C VAL A 506 -4.45 8.22 33.38
N ASP A 507 -4.27 8.03 32.07
CA ASP A 507 -2.98 7.74 31.43
C ASP A 507 -2.17 9.04 31.20
N GLU A 508 -1.02 9.17 31.87
CA GLU A 508 -0.14 10.35 31.77
C GLU A 508 0.75 10.34 30.52
N SER A 509 0.89 9.19 29.84
CA SER A 509 1.71 9.05 28.63
C SER A 509 0.97 9.42 27.34
N ASP A 510 -0.36 9.41 27.39
CA ASP A 510 -1.22 9.65 26.24
C ASP A 510 -1.38 11.16 25.99
N PRO A 511 -0.85 11.71 24.88
CA PRO A 511 -1.06 13.10 24.51
C PRO A 511 -2.46 13.35 23.94
N ASP A 512 -3.31 12.32 23.80
CA ASP A 512 -4.51 12.32 22.97
C ASP A 512 -5.84 12.15 23.74
N LEU A 513 -5.87 11.78 25.03
CA LEU A 513 -7.11 11.55 25.83
C LEU A 513 -7.03 11.93 27.33
N ASP A 514 -8.18 12.30 27.93
CA ASP A 514 -8.39 12.56 29.39
C ASP A 514 -9.73 11.96 29.92
N GLU A 515 -10.32 11.00 29.18
CA GLU A 515 -11.57 10.31 29.55
C GLU A 515 -11.28 9.06 30.39
N PRO A 516 -12.28 8.53 31.13
CA PRO A 516 -12.13 7.28 31.86
C PRO A 516 -11.69 6.12 30.96
N GLN A 517 -10.78 5.28 31.47
CA GLN A 517 -10.17 4.22 30.66
C GLN A 517 -11.21 3.27 30.02
N ILE A 518 -12.34 2.99 30.69
CA ILE A 518 -13.39 2.12 30.13
C ILE A 518 -14.00 2.68 28.82
N GLU A 519 -14.09 4.00 28.68
CA GLU A 519 -14.58 4.64 27.46
C GLU A 519 -13.62 4.39 26.30
N HIS A 520 -12.31 4.52 26.52
CA HIS A 520 -11.30 4.20 25.49
C HIS A 520 -11.41 2.74 25.02
N LEU A 521 -11.53 1.80 25.99
CA LEU A 521 -11.68 0.37 25.68
C LEU A 521 -12.91 0.11 24.81
N LEU A 522 -14.05 0.71 25.15
CA LEU A 522 -15.31 0.54 24.42
C LEU A 522 -15.31 1.27 23.08
N GLN A 523 -14.71 2.46 22.98
CA GLN A 523 -14.53 3.20 21.73
C GLN A 523 -13.72 2.39 20.73
N THR A 524 -12.60 1.83 21.18
CA THR A 524 -11.75 0.95 20.37
C THR A 524 -12.54 -0.28 19.93
N ALA A 525 -13.19 -0.96 20.87
CA ALA A 525 -13.92 -2.20 20.60
C ALA A 525 -15.13 -2.00 19.66
N GLU A 526 -15.91 -0.93 19.83
CA GLU A 526 -17.08 -0.65 18.99
C GLU A 526 -16.68 -0.12 17.61
N ALA A 527 -15.58 0.64 17.50
CA ALA A 527 -15.05 1.06 16.21
C ALA A 527 -14.58 -0.14 15.37
N ILE A 528 -13.88 -1.09 16.00
CA ILE A 528 -13.52 -2.37 15.37
C ILE A 528 -14.78 -3.13 14.98
N ARG A 529 -15.74 -3.28 15.90
CA ARG A 529 -16.99 -4.03 15.65
C ARG A 529 -17.79 -3.50 14.47
N LYS A 530 -17.73 -2.19 14.24
CA LYS A 530 -18.40 -1.55 13.10
C LYS A 530 -17.74 -1.94 11.77
N ASP A 531 -16.42 -1.94 11.71
CA ASP A 531 -15.67 -2.17 10.47
C ASP A 531 -15.37 -3.68 10.22
N TYR A 532 -15.41 -4.53 11.26
CA TYR A 532 -15.14 -5.97 11.20
C TYR A 532 -16.20 -6.83 11.93
N PRO A 533 -17.49 -6.75 11.56
CA PRO A 533 -18.61 -7.30 12.34
C PRO A 533 -18.53 -8.81 12.62
N ASP A 534 -17.79 -9.57 11.80
CA ASP A 534 -17.64 -11.03 11.91
C ASP A 534 -16.42 -11.46 12.75
N GLU A 535 -15.55 -10.55 13.17
CA GLU A 535 -14.30 -10.84 13.88
C GLU A 535 -14.44 -10.61 15.40
N ASP A 536 -15.31 -11.39 16.05
CA ASP A 536 -15.68 -11.17 17.45
C ASP A 536 -14.51 -11.26 18.45
N TRP A 537 -13.49 -12.07 18.17
CA TRP A 537 -12.23 -12.10 18.92
C TRP A 537 -11.49 -10.75 18.87
N LEU A 538 -11.56 -10.02 17.77
CA LEU A 538 -10.90 -8.72 17.58
C LEU A 538 -11.67 -7.62 18.33
N HIS A 539 -13.00 -7.72 18.43
CA HIS A 539 -13.80 -6.83 19.27
C HIS A 539 -13.41 -6.96 20.74
N LEU A 540 -13.29 -8.21 21.22
CA LEU A 540 -12.83 -8.46 22.58
C LEU A 540 -11.38 -8.00 22.78
N THR A 541 -10.51 -8.19 21.78
CA THR A 541 -9.13 -7.67 21.81
C THR A 541 -9.12 -6.15 22.02
N GLY A 542 -9.98 -5.40 21.32
CA GLY A 542 -10.22 -3.97 21.55
C GLY A 542 -10.64 -3.64 22.97
N LEU A 543 -11.53 -4.43 23.57
CA LEU A 543 -11.96 -4.18 24.94
C LEU A 543 -10.85 -4.41 25.98
N ILE A 544 -9.93 -5.35 25.73
CA ILE A 544 -9.02 -5.83 26.78
C ILE A 544 -7.57 -5.37 26.64
N HIS A 545 -7.17 -4.78 25.50
CA HIS A 545 -5.77 -4.47 25.18
C HIS A 545 -5.06 -3.68 26.29
N ASP A 546 -5.77 -2.75 26.91
CA ASP A 546 -5.24 -1.80 27.87
C ASP A 546 -5.46 -2.20 29.34
N LEU A 547 -6.06 -3.36 29.62
CA LEU A 547 -6.38 -3.78 31.00
C LEU A 547 -5.14 -4.05 31.87
N GLY A 548 -3.96 -4.17 31.25
CA GLY A 548 -2.70 -4.25 31.98
C GLY A 548 -2.36 -2.97 32.76
N LYS A 549 -3.04 -1.84 32.46
CA LYS A 549 -2.92 -0.59 33.22
C LYS A 549 -3.34 -0.72 34.68
N VAL A 550 -3.99 -1.82 35.05
CA VAL A 550 -4.39 -2.12 36.44
C VAL A 550 -3.19 -2.18 37.40
N LEU A 551 -1.97 -2.34 36.88
CA LEU A 551 -0.72 -2.21 37.64
C LEU A 551 -0.56 -0.85 38.37
N LEU A 552 -1.25 0.20 37.91
CA LEU A 552 -1.32 1.52 38.57
C LEU A 552 -2.14 1.47 39.86
N HIS A 553 -3.06 0.51 39.98
CA HIS A 553 -3.92 0.41 41.14
C HIS A 553 -3.16 -0.18 42.35
N PRO A 554 -3.35 0.34 43.58
CA PRO A 554 -2.61 -0.12 44.76
C PRO A 554 -2.71 -1.62 45.04
N SER A 555 -3.85 -2.25 44.75
CA SER A 555 -4.02 -3.71 44.92
C SER A 555 -3.11 -4.55 44.02
N PHE A 556 -2.56 -3.95 42.96
CA PHE A 556 -1.66 -4.58 42.01
C PHE A 556 -0.22 -4.13 42.21
N GLY A 557 0.06 -3.25 43.17
CA GLY A 557 1.40 -2.77 43.47
C GLY A 557 1.56 -1.25 43.35
N GLY A 558 0.61 -0.55 42.71
CA GLY A 558 0.66 0.90 42.57
C GLY A 558 1.92 1.36 41.86
N LEU A 559 2.26 0.72 40.74
CA LEU A 559 3.48 1.02 40.00
C LEU A 559 3.44 2.46 39.47
N PRO A 560 4.60 3.12 39.34
CA PRO A 560 4.65 4.42 38.70
C PRO A 560 4.30 4.31 37.20
N GLN A 561 3.66 5.33 36.64
CA GLN A 561 3.17 5.32 35.24
C GLN A 561 4.24 4.89 34.23
N TRP A 562 5.49 5.35 34.38
CA TRP A 562 6.59 5.00 33.45
C TRP A 562 6.89 3.49 33.38
N ALA A 563 6.46 2.71 34.37
CA ALA A 563 6.61 1.25 34.41
C ALA A 563 5.31 0.51 34.02
N VAL A 564 4.31 1.22 33.50
CA VAL A 564 3.00 0.66 33.13
C VAL A 564 2.56 1.08 31.73
N VAL A 565 2.57 2.38 31.41
CA VAL A 565 2.05 2.92 30.15
C VAL A 565 3.16 3.36 29.19
N GLY A 566 2.77 3.86 28.01
CA GLY A 566 3.67 4.41 26.99
C GLY A 566 4.20 3.39 25.97
N ASP A 567 4.84 3.92 24.93
CA ASP A 567 5.45 3.12 23.86
C ASP A 567 6.47 2.11 24.40
N THR A 568 6.41 0.87 23.88
CA THR A 568 7.31 -0.21 24.26
C THR A 568 8.48 -0.40 23.29
N PHE A 569 9.57 -0.95 23.80
CA PHE A 569 10.79 -1.23 23.03
C PHE A 569 11.53 -2.46 23.60
N PRO A 570 12.31 -3.18 22.78
CA PRO A 570 13.15 -4.27 23.28
C PRO A 570 14.23 -3.77 24.23
N VAL A 571 14.37 -4.44 25.38
CA VAL A 571 15.53 -4.27 26.28
C VAL A 571 16.53 -5.39 26.04
N GLY A 572 17.80 -5.21 26.38
CA GLY A 572 18.83 -6.24 26.18
C GLY A 572 19.38 -6.34 24.75
N CYS A 573 19.01 -5.42 23.87
CA CYS A 573 19.66 -5.13 22.58
C CYS A 573 19.66 -3.60 22.32
N ALA A 574 20.36 -3.16 21.27
CA ALA A 574 20.52 -1.75 20.99
C ALA A 574 19.16 -1.02 20.81
N PHE A 575 19.05 0.16 21.42
CA PHE A 575 17.87 1.03 21.28
C PHE A 575 17.88 1.74 19.91
N ASP A 576 16.85 1.50 19.10
CA ASP A 576 16.70 2.03 17.76
C ASP A 576 16.31 3.52 17.79
N GLY A 577 16.87 4.31 16.87
CA GLY A 577 16.66 5.76 16.81
C GLY A 577 15.22 6.19 16.55
N SER A 578 14.35 5.27 16.13
CA SER A 578 12.92 5.51 15.91
C SER A 578 12.07 5.46 17.18
N ILE A 579 12.62 5.07 18.33
CA ILE A 579 11.92 5.14 19.62
C ILE A 579 11.73 6.61 19.99
N VAL A 580 10.52 6.98 20.42
CA VAL A 580 10.19 8.35 20.83
C VAL A 580 11.21 8.88 21.85
N HIS A 581 11.59 10.16 21.76
CA HIS A 581 12.61 10.78 22.64
C HIS A 581 13.88 9.94 22.88
N HIS A 582 14.39 9.27 21.84
CA HIS A 582 15.58 8.40 21.88
C HIS A 582 16.80 8.99 22.62
N LYS A 583 16.97 10.32 22.56
CA LYS A 583 18.05 11.07 23.22
C LYS A 583 18.26 10.69 24.69
N TYR A 584 17.20 10.32 25.42
CA TYR A 584 17.29 10.00 26.84
C TYR A 584 17.86 8.62 27.16
N PHE A 585 17.97 7.72 26.18
CA PHE A 585 18.63 6.44 26.40
C PHE A 585 20.12 6.59 26.72
N GLN A 586 20.77 7.72 26.40
CA GLN A 586 22.16 7.98 26.78
C GLN A 586 22.39 7.92 28.30
N GLU A 587 21.34 8.17 29.09
CA GLU A 587 21.36 8.09 30.56
C GLU A 587 20.96 6.69 31.10
N ASN A 588 20.50 5.77 30.23
CA ASN A 588 20.18 4.39 30.62
C ASN A 588 21.47 3.57 30.83
N ALA A 589 21.53 2.81 31.93
CA ALA A 589 22.68 1.97 32.27
C ALA A 589 23.01 0.92 31.19
N ASP A 590 22.04 0.46 30.42
CA ASP A 590 22.22 -0.55 29.37
C ASP A 590 22.73 0.03 28.05
N TYR A 591 22.63 1.34 27.84
CA TYR A 591 22.98 1.98 26.56
C TYR A 591 24.47 1.81 26.20
N ASN A 592 25.35 1.89 27.19
CA ASN A 592 26.78 1.69 27.02
C ASN A 592 27.24 0.29 27.46
N ASN A 593 26.32 -0.60 27.83
CA ASN A 593 26.66 -1.96 28.25
C ASN A 593 26.91 -2.85 27.02
N SER A 594 28.13 -3.36 26.88
CA SER A 594 28.54 -4.17 25.73
C SER A 594 27.73 -5.47 25.54
N ALA A 595 27.09 -5.97 26.60
CA ALA A 595 26.18 -7.12 26.51
C ALA A 595 24.84 -6.77 25.85
N TYR A 596 24.40 -5.51 25.92
CA TYR A 596 23.06 -5.07 25.55
C TYR A 596 23.04 -4.04 24.44
N ASN A 597 24.17 -3.40 24.09
CA ASN A 597 24.20 -2.30 23.13
C ASN A 597 24.57 -2.72 21.69
N THR A 598 24.55 -4.01 21.39
CA THR A 598 24.73 -4.52 20.02
C THR A 598 23.38 -4.78 19.36
N LYS A 599 23.38 -4.94 18.02
CA LYS A 599 22.16 -5.20 17.23
C LYS A 599 21.29 -6.31 17.83
N TYR A 600 21.91 -7.40 18.28
CA TYR A 600 21.19 -8.53 18.85
C TYR A 600 21.29 -8.57 20.38
N GLY A 601 22.32 -7.97 20.99
CA GLY A 601 22.55 -8.03 22.43
C GLY A 601 22.51 -9.47 22.94
N VAL A 602 21.54 -9.79 23.80
CA VAL A 602 21.34 -11.14 24.35
C VAL A 602 20.53 -12.09 23.45
N TYR A 603 20.01 -11.59 22.33
CA TYR A 603 19.12 -12.34 21.44
C TYR A 603 19.84 -12.94 20.23
N SER A 604 19.12 -13.76 19.46
CA SER A 604 19.56 -14.27 18.16
C SER A 604 18.69 -13.74 17.02
N GLU A 605 19.23 -13.76 15.81
CA GLU A 605 18.50 -13.36 14.60
C GLU A 605 17.24 -14.21 14.42
N ARG A 606 16.11 -13.57 14.12
CA ARG A 606 14.80 -14.20 13.89
C ARG A 606 14.36 -15.15 15.01
N CYS A 607 14.77 -14.88 16.25
CA CYS A 607 14.36 -15.69 17.40
C CYS A 607 12.86 -15.62 17.71
N GLY A 608 12.15 -14.65 17.14
CA GLY A 608 10.74 -14.41 17.34
C GLY A 608 10.48 -13.48 18.52
N LEU A 609 9.56 -12.54 18.37
CA LEU A 609 9.27 -11.50 19.36
C LEU A 609 8.83 -12.09 20.71
N ASN A 610 8.23 -13.29 20.71
CA ASN A 610 7.84 -13.96 21.94
C ASN A 610 9.03 -14.24 22.87
N ASN A 611 10.24 -14.40 22.31
CA ASN A 611 11.49 -14.62 23.03
C ASN A 611 12.25 -13.32 23.36
N ILE A 612 11.70 -12.17 22.97
CA ILE A 612 12.27 -10.86 23.26
C ILE A 612 11.69 -10.31 24.56
N MET A 613 12.55 -9.75 25.39
CA MET A 613 12.14 -9.00 26.56
C MET A 613 11.82 -7.55 26.13
N MET A 614 10.55 -7.17 26.22
CA MET A 614 10.07 -5.83 25.95
C MET A 614 10.11 -5.00 27.24
N SER A 615 10.30 -3.68 27.14
CA SER A 615 10.12 -2.76 28.27
C SER A 615 8.82 -3.08 29.01
N TRP A 616 8.88 -3.12 30.34
CA TRP A 616 7.80 -3.64 31.16
C TRP A 616 6.63 -2.66 31.18
N GLY A 617 5.41 -3.16 30.98
CA GLY A 617 4.19 -2.37 30.97
C GLY A 617 2.92 -3.20 30.79
N HIS A 618 1.83 -2.51 30.49
CA HIS A 618 0.49 -3.06 30.34
C HIS A 618 0.40 -4.14 29.25
N ASP A 619 1.06 -3.96 28.10
CA ASP A 619 1.11 -4.94 27.01
C ASP A 619 1.52 -6.35 27.49
N ASP A 620 2.70 -6.43 28.10
CA ASP A 620 3.32 -7.71 28.47
C ASP A 620 2.63 -8.32 29.69
N TYR A 621 2.17 -7.50 30.63
CA TYR A 621 1.39 -7.98 31.77
C TYR A 621 0.01 -8.52 31.34
N MET A 622 -0.73 -7.80 30.49
CA MET A 622 -2.03 -8.29 30.01
C MET A 622 -1.87 -9.54 29.14
N TYR A 623 -0.81 -9.63 28.34
CA TYR A 623 -0.45 -10.87 27.64
C TYR A 623 -0.22 -12.04 28.61
N LEU A 624 0.53 -11.84 29.70
CA LEU A 624 0.74 -12.87 30.73
C LEU A 624 -0.59 -13.27 31.38
N VAL A 625 -1.44 -12.30 31.76
CA VAL A 625 -2.78 -12.56 32.30
C VAL A 625 -3.57 -13.44 31.33
N ALA A 626 -3.61 -13.08 30.04
CA ALA A 626 -4.38 -13.82 29.06
C ALA A 626 -3.85 -15.24 28.84
N LYS A 627 -2.53 -15.37 28.71
CA LYS A 627 -1.84 -16.64 28.46
C LYS A 627 -1.95 -17.62 29.63
N GLU A 628 -1.63 -17.18 30.84
CA GLU A 628 -1.59 -18.06 32.02
C GLU A 628 -3.00 -18.43 32.50
N ASN A 629 -4.00 -17.59 32.23
CA ASN A 629 -5.41 -17.95 32.41
C ASN A 629 -5.99 -18.77 31.24
N LYS A 630 -5.15 -19.19 30.28
CA LYS A 630 -5.50 -20.12 29.20
C LYS A 630 -6.66 -19.64 28.33
N THR A 631 -6.61 -18.37 27.91
CA THR A 631 -7.58 -17.85 26.93
C THR A 631 -7.65 -18.72 25.68
N THR A 632 -8.81 -18.73 25.03
CA THR A 632 -9.02 -19.35 23.71
C THR A 632 -8.92 -18.35 22.56
N LEU A 633 -8.51 -17.11 22.83
CA LEU A 633 -8.23 -16.11 21.79
C LEU A 633 -7.13 -16.60 20.82
N PRO A 634 -7.20 -16.23 19.53
CA PRO A 634 -6.21 -16.64 18.54
C PRO A 634 -4.84 -15.98 18.80
N SER A 635 -3.77 -16.53 18.20
CA SER A 635 -2.41 -16.00 18.33
C SER A 635 -2.30 -14.53 17.91
N ALA A 636 -3.06 -14.12 16.88
CA ALA A 636 -3.13 -12.72 16.44
C ALA A 636 -3.61 -11.77 17.56
N ALA A 637 -4.61 -12.16 18.37
CA ALA A 637 -5.10 -11.37 19.49
C ALA A 637 -4.04 -11.20 20.57
N LEU A 638 -3.37 -12.30 20.94
CA LEU A 638 -2.28 -12.27 21.92
C LEU A 638 -1.09 -11.44 21.43
N PHE A 639 -0.80 -11.48 20.13
CA PHE A 639 0.22 -10.66 19.50
C PHE A 639 -0.15 -9.18 19.54
N ILE A 640 -1.40 -8.82 19.23
CA ILE A 640 -1.90 -7.44 19.35
C ILE A 640 -1.72 -6.94 20.78
N ILE A 641 -2.25 -7.66 21.77
CA ILE A 641 -2.20 -7.26 23.19
C ILE A 641 -0.76 -7.00 23.61
N ARG A 642 0.18 -7.86 23.21
CA ARG A 642 1.58 -7.77 23.66
C ARG A 642 2.42 -6.71 22.94
N TYR A 643 2.01 -6.25 21.75
CA TYR A 643 2.86 -5.41 20.90
C TYR A 643 2.18 -4.16 20.34
N HIS A 644 0.96 -3.83 20.78
CA HIS A 644 0.26 -2.63 20.29
C HIS A 644 0.98 -1.33 20.66
N SER A 645 1.69 -1.29 21.78
CA SER A 645 2.55 -0.16 22.15
C SER A 645 3.92 -0.17 21.45
N PHE A 646 4.25 -1.19 20.65
CA PHE A 646 5.58 -1.33 20.02
C PHE A 646 5.70 -0.51 18.71
N TYR A 647 5.53 0.81 18.81
CA TYR A 647 5.45 1.72 17.66
C TYR A 647 6.69 1.75 16.78
N SER A 648 7.89 1.59 17.35
CA SER A 648 9.12 1.51 16.54
C SER A 648 9.10 0.32 15.57
N LEU A 649 8.42 -0.78 15.90
CA LEU A 649 8.20 -1.89 14.98
C LEU A 649 7.11 -1.57 13.94
N HIS A 650 5.88 -1.30 14.40
CA HIS A 650 4.72 -1.31 13.49
C HIS A 650 4.49 -0.01 12.71
N ARG A 651 5.04 1.12 13.19
CA ARG A 651 5.06 2.43 12.49
C ARG A 651 6.37 2.68 11.75
N SER A 652 7.51 2.43 12.39
CA SER A 652 8.83 2.77 11.85
C SER A 652 9.56 1.60 11.19
N GLY A 653 9.07 0.37 11.35
CA GLY A 653 9.65 -0.81 10.72
C GLY A 653 10.96 -1.31 11.35
N ALA A 654 11.33 -0.80 12.54
CA ALA A 654 12.51 -1.24 13.28
C ALA A 654 12.34 -2.68 13.81
N TYR A 655 13.43 -3.27 14.31
CA TYR A 655 13.43 -4.60 14.97
C TYR A 655 12.92 -5.81 14.16
N LYS A 656 12.59 -5.67 12.87
CA LYS A 656 12.18 -6.80 11.99
C LYS A 656 13.20 -7.95 11.91
N HIS A 657 14.46 -7.70 12.24
CA HIS A 657 15.51 -8.73 12.30
C HIS A 657 15.35 -9.70 13.48
N LEU A 658 14.50 -9.40 14.45
CA LEU A 658 14.16 -10.28 15.58
C LEU A 658 12.90 -11.11 15.31
N MET A 659 12.09 -10.74 14.32
CA MET A 659 10.82 -11.41 14.00
C MET A 659 11.01 -12.77 13.33
N ASN A 660 10.14 -13.72 13.67
CA ASN A 660 9.97 -14.97 12.93
C ASN A 660 8.79 -14.87 11.92
N GLU A 661 8.47 -15.96 11.23
CA GLU A 661 7.40 -15.98 10.21
C GLU A 661 6.01 -15.75 10.82
N GLU A 662 5.73 -16.27 12.01
CA GLU A 662 4.46 -16.08 12.71
C GLU A 662 4.27 -14.61 13.11
N ASP A 663 5.32 -13.95 13.60
CA ASP A 663 5.29 -12.52 13.93
C ASP A 663 4.97 -11.66 12.70
N VAL A 664 5.49 -12.04 11.52
CA VAL A 664 5.25 -11.30 10.26
C VAL A 664 3.78 -11.40 9.84
N GLU A 665 3.16 -12.55 10.02
CA GLU A 665 1.73 -12.72 9.75
C GLU A 665 0.86 -11.96 10.76
N ASN A 666 1.18 -12.06 12.06
CA ASN A 666 0.44 -11.36 13.10
C ASN A 666 0.61 -9.83 13.06
N LEU A 667 1.74 -9.32 12.55
CA LEU A 667 1.97 -7.88 12.36
C LEU A 667 0.91 -7.23 11.46
N LYS A 668 0.36 -7.97 10.48
CA LYS A 668 -0.73 -7.46 9.62
C LYS A 668 -1.97 -7.11 10.44
N TRP A 669 -2.33 -7.96 11.40
CA TRP A 669 -3.46 -7.72 12.31
C TRP A 669 -3.18 -6.60 13.30
N LEU A 670 -1.93 -6.48 13.77
CA LEU A 670 -1.54 -5.36 14.62
C LEU A 670 -1.65 -4.01 13.92
N GLN A 671 -1.27 -3.93 12.63
CA GLN A 671 -1.43 -2.70 11.84
C GLN A 671 -2.89 -2.32 11.63
N VAL A 672 -3.79 -3.32 11.50
CA VAL A 672 -5.24 -3.09 11.47
C VAL A 672 -5.70 -2.55 12.82
N PHE A 673 -5.34 -3.21 13.93
CA PHE A 673 -5.74 -2.84 15.28
C PHE A 673 -5.31 -1.41 15.66
N ASN A 674 -4.04 -1.05 15.38
CA ASN A 674 -3.46 0.23 15.75
C ASN A 674 -4.22 1.45 15.20
N LYS A 675 -4.91 1.28 14.05
CA LYS A 675 -5.81 2.31 13.51
C LYS A 675 -6.92 2.65 14.51
N TYR A 676 -7.52 1.65 15.14
CA TYR A 676 -8.68 1.85 16.01
C TYR A 676 -8.25 2.31 17.39
N ASP A 677 -7.22 1.71 17.98
CA ASP A 677 -6.66 2.16 19.25
C ASP A 677 -6.29 3.67 19.20
N LEU A 678 -5.56 4.09 18.16
CA LEU A 678 -5.11 5.47 18.08
C LEU A 678 -6.24 6.46 17.78
N TYR A 679 -7.07 6.18 16.77
CA TYR A 679 -7.94 7.19 16.19
C TYR A 679 -9.38 7.14 16.72
N SER A 680 -9.72 6.18 17.60
CA SER A 680 -11.11 6.03 18.08
C SER A 680 -11.39 6.87 19.32
N LYS A 681 -10.32 7.36 19.93
CA LYS A 681 -10.28 8.30 21.04
C LYS A 681 -11.16 9.51 20.74
N SER A 682 -12.25 9.62 21.49
CA SER A 682 -13.31 10.60 21.25
C SER A 682 -13.88 11.11 22.57
N LYS A 683 -14.45 12.32 22.56
CA LYS A 683 -15.26 12.83 23.69
C LYS A 683 -16.70 12.30 23.67
N VAL A 684 -17.08 11.54 22.65
CA VAL A 684 -18.39 10.91 22.56
C VAL A 684 -18.34 9.60 23.33
N GLN A 685 -19.05 9.54 24.45
CA GLN A 685 -19.11 8.37 25.31
C GLN A 685 -19.99 7.26 24.72
N ILE A 686 -19.63 6.02 25.01
CA ILE A 686 -20.39 4.82 24.66
C ILE A 686 -21.37 4.51 25.80
N ASP A 687 -22.61 4.16 25.44
CA ASP A 687 -23.60 3.69 26.42
C ASP A 687 -23.20 2.31 26.93
N VAL A 688 -22.47 2.28 28.06
CA VAL A 688 -21.90 1.07 28.67
C VAL A 688 -22.98 0.02 28.92
N GLU A 689 -24.12 0.39 29.50
CA GLU A 689 -25.18 -0.55 29.86
C GLU A 689 -25.80 -1.21 28.63
N LYS A 690 -25.85 -0.49 27.50
CA LYS A 690 -26.35 -1.03 26.24
C LYS A 690 -25.42 -2.06 25.61
N VAL A 691 -24.10 -1.86 25.69
CA VAL A 691 -23.10 -2.73 25.03
C VAL A 691 -22.56 -3.84 25.93
N LYS A 692 -22.61 -3.66 27.26
CA LYS A 692 -22.11 -4.60 28.27
C LYS A 692 -22.59 -6.05 28.09
N PRO A 693 -23.88 -6.35 27.81
CA PRO A 693 -24.32 -7.72 27.61
C PRO A 693 -23.59 -8.44 26.46
N TYR A 694 -23.29 -7.71 25.37
CA TYR A 694 -22.56 -8.25 24.24
C TYR A 694 -21.12 -8.62 24.63
N TYR A 695 -20.41 -7.71 25.28
CA TYR A 695 -19.03 -7.94 25.66
C TYR A 695 -18.87 -8.98 26.78
N LEU A 696 -19.82 -9.06 27.72
CA LEU A 696 -19.87 -10.15 28.69
C LEU A 696 -19.97 -11.53 28.01
N SER A 697 -20.76 -11.64 26.92
CA SER A 697 -20.85 -12.90 26.16
C SER A 697 -19.53 -13.28 25.47
N LEU A 698 -18.76 -12.29 25.00
CA LEU A 698 -17.43 -12.54 24.44
C LEU A 698 -16.43 -12.94 25.53
N ILE A 699 -16.46 -12.28 26.68
CA ILE A 699 -15.63 -12.63 27.84
C ILE A 699 -15.89 -14.08 28.24
N GLU A 700 -17.16 -14.50 28.35
CA GLU A 700 -17.53 -15.88 28.67
C GLU A 700 -17.05 -16.88 27.60
N LYS A 701 -17.08 -16.48 26.33
CA LYS A 701 -16.59 -17.31 25.21
C LYS A 701 -15.07 -17.54 25.27
N TYR A 702 -14.30 -16.52 25.62
CA TYR A 702 -12.84 -16.51 25.46
C TYR A 702 -12.03 -16.68 26.74
N PHE A 703 -12.65 -16.50 27.90
CA PHE A 703 -11.98 -16.53 29.19
C PHE A 703 -12.78 -17.29 30.25
N PRO A 704 -12.11 -17.87 31.26
CA PRO A 704 -12.78 -18.29 32.48
C PRO A 704 -13.48 -17.11 33.16
N ALA A 705 -14.55 -17.40 33.92
CA ALA A 705 -15.33 -16.36 34.62
C ALA A 705 -14.52 -15.48 35.60
N LYS A 706 -13.44 -16.03 36.17
CA LYS A 706 -12.51 -15.33 37.06
C LYS A 706 -11.07 -15.65 36.67
N LEU A 707 -10.26 -14.62 36.52
CA LEU A 707 -8.86 -14.72 36.15
C LEU A 707 -7.99 -14.43 37.38
N ASN A 708 -6.81 -15.02 37.40
CA ASN A 708 -5.74 -14.63 38.31
C ASN A 708 -4.96 -13.49 37.66
N TRP A 709 -4.81 -12.38 38.38
CA TRP A 709 -4.10 -11.19 37.95
C TRP A 709 -2.88 -10.95 38.83
#